data_AF-A0A9X4ATD5-F1
#
_entry.id   AF-A0A9X4ATD5-F1
#
_cell.length_a   1.000
_cell.length_b   1.000
_cell.length_c   1.000
_cell.angle_alpha   90.00
_cell.angle_beta   90.00
_cell.angle_gamma   90.00
#
_symmetry.space_group_name_H-M   'P 1'
#
loop_
_entity.id
_entity.type
_entity.pdbx_description
1 polymer ?
#
loop_
_entity_poly.entity_id
_entity_poly.type
_entity_poly.pdbx_seq_one_letter_code
_entity_poly.pdbx_strand_id
1 'polypeptide(L)'
;MVAPSPQPAVEAAIWLAFAPGGGHFTAVAVGPHHLLTVGRVCENAPYVKLLRAGEQVRTAEIVQVLPPEEGDLAILRCAEELPHVLRLMPADEFKDFDLDTPVTLVGFRDSVENALAKRAVVLHWSSVSLIAGEPEEPPPRKSQPDTLPPLPRLLQVVHENEAGGPLLDSRQRLIGIAGRHEGEGGTEGIVTTIDRFYEHNRKWKILLGPPAATRVAKAPTMAQSFVLMHLVAAQHEEHEGTNPATLVEHYRAALRLDASSGAAHLGLAHAKSVAGEIDEDVFRSIGRACGLLPASEWSPECADARLANLLRSSKHLHGVVTALRADLKKGRPLAEWAALGRAVADLVHAPPPDSEDPNRPRPPEKAAGRLLLWAGQPRSVIAIPSREQPDILRAAAFLLVNHAEQALFWLDDPQEDEEVESSRMETTQQLVLALRWIARCREGTYDGLLSREVAEKHGAILGKLMPGGDVFSWHAHAVAKAYHGEIESGLEDLDRAMRLLSPMALPGRWSREFPGLLPTPAQLAAVFGRVVLDQGKPELARKALEKLPMPGSDDAHGAELTSIEKKLRALAGVDAEVEVSPDRALLKASRKDPRAVRLARVLAFFAEADLPRERLGDLGEALPVLLKLGFLREEADVVSYEPTFRARVRDLLSPDQRIAALHEALDLLLMAYLEASARERTELWPHVQETTKAAVEHQIEFVPAAELLARVGNQRARELSYAEARELLEQAHDLGSRGSAPADLCAEIDMDLGWVEVLSGTTPRSQERLERALNFYNEMAMTSTGATPHRRMARIHYSLARLAVSKSDRDAAYMNACRALEEADRGFEPGTRKAAQIYTSLAHLFLDLGDHLRARKATARISPRERETRTDLAFDS
;
A
#
# COMPACT_ATOMS: atom_id res chain seq x y z
N MET A 1 -3.37 12.95 55.92
CA MET A 1 -3.16 13.72 54.67
C MET A 1 -4.19 13.25 53.66
N VAL A 2 -4.80 14.17 52.90
CA VAL A 2 -5.86 13.84 51.92
C VAL A 2 -5.18 13.30 50.65
N ALA A 3 -5.58 12.12 50.16
CA ALA A 3 -5.07 11.57 48.91
C ALA A 3 -5.26 12.58 47.76
N PRO A 4 -4.28 12.73 46.84
CA PRO A 4 -4.43 13.63 45.70
C PRO A 4 -5.67 13.26 44.88
N SER A 5 -6.37 14.27 44.34
CA SER A 5 -7.59 14.05 43.56
C SER A 5 -7.32 13.08 42.39
N PRO A 6 -8.17 12.06 42.17
CA PRO A 6 -7.99 11.09 41.10
C PRO A 6 -7.94 11.81 39.75
N GLN A 7 -6.87 11.58 38.97
CA GLN A 7 -6.81 12.03 37.59
C GLN A 7 -7.42 10.96 36.69
N PRO A 8 -8.40 11.30 35.83
CA PRO A 8 -9.00 10.35 34.91
C PRO A 8 -7.97 9.62 34.03
N ALA A 9 -6.85 10.26 33.69
CA ALA A 9 -5.79 9.65 32.89
C ALA A 9 -5.02 8.54 33.62
N VAL A 10 -4.86 8.65 34.94
CA VAL A 10 -4.19 7.64 35.77
C VAL A 10 -5.09 6.44 35.95
N GLU A 11 -6.36 6.66 36.33
CA GLU A 11 -7.36 5.59 36.39
C GLU A 11 -7.49 4.88 35.05
N ALA A 12 -7.31 5.61 33.96
CA ALA A 12 -7.44 5.05 32.63
C ALA A 12 -6.29 4.14 32.20
N ALA A 13 -5.13 4.24 32.86
CA ALA A 13 -3.98 3.38 32.61
C ALA A 13 -4.00 2.08 33.44
N ILE A 14 -4.93 1.94 34.39
CA ILE A 14 -4.98 0.81 35.33
C ILE A 14 -6.10 -0.15 34.92
N TRP A 15 -5.77 -1.44 34.87
CA TRP A 15 -6.64 -2.51 34.41
C TRP A 15 -6.79 -3.58 35.48
N LEU A 16 -8.00 -4.15 35.59
CA LEU A 16 -8.22 -5.37 36.35
C LEU A 16 -7.84 -6.54 35.44
N ALA A 17 -6.82 -7.29 35.82
CA ALA A 17 -6.33 -8.44 35.10
C ALA A 17 -6.90 -9.74 35.69
N PHE A 18 -7.03 -10.75 34.85
CA PHE A 18 -7.41 -12.10 35.24
C PHE A 18 -6.50 -13.11 34.53
N ALA A 19 -5.84 -13.96 35.32
CA ALA A 19 -5.06 -15.08 34.84
C ALA A 19 -5.80 -16.40 35.12
N PRO A 20 -6.05 -17.25 34.11
CA PRO A 20 -6.59 -18.59 34.34
C PRO A 20 -5.69 -19.39 35.31
N GLY A 21 -6.25 -19.86 36.41
CA GLY A 21 -5.52 -20.58 37.47
C GLY A 21 -4.74 -19.69 38.45
N GLY A 22 -4.66 -18.37 38.20
CA GLY A 22 -3.99 -17.39 39.07
C GLY A 22 -4.94 -16.36 39.71
N GLY A 23 -6.15 -16.17 39.17
CA GLY A 23 -7.17 -15.28 39.73
C GLY A 23 -7.09 -13.83 39.23
N HIS A 24 -7.79 -12.93 39.92
CA HIS A 24 -7.88 -11.50 39.58
C HIS A 24 -6.82 -10.66 40.30
N PHE A 25 -6.20 -9.72 39.60
CA PHE A 25 -5.15 -8.83 40.12
C PHE A 25 -5.09 -7.51 39.34
N THR A 26 -4.25 -6.57 39.73
CA THR A 26 -4.13 -5.26 39.06
C THR A 26 -2.96 -5.24 38.07
N ALA A 27 -3.14 -4.58 36.92
CA ALA A 27 -2.07 -4.33 35.95
C ALA A 27 -2.08 -2.87 35.49
N VAL A 28 -0.90 -2.34 35.16
CA VAL A 28 -0.75 -0.92 34.77
C VAL A 28 -0.07 -0.76 33.42
N ALA A 29 -0.69 0.00 32.53
CA ALA A 29 -0.15 0.30 31.22
C ALA A 29 1.03 1.29 31.31
N VAL A 30 2.18 0.92 30.75
CA VAL A 30 3.43 1.72 30.76
C VAL A 30 3.93 2.07 29.36
N GLY A 31 3.34 1.45 28.34
CA GLY A 31 3.61 1.72 26.94
C GLY A 31 2.39 1.42 26.09
N PRO A 32 2.42 1.75 24.78
CA PRO A 32 1.26 1.61 23.89
C PRO A 32 0.76 0.16 23.81
N HIS A 33 1.61 -0.82 24.08
CA HIS A 33 1.25 -2.24 24.02
C HIS A 33 1.67 -3.01 25.26
N HIS A 34 2.20 -2.35 26.30
CA HIS A 34 2.85 -3.03 27.43
C HIS A 34 2.25 -2.62 28.77
N LEU A 35 2.00 -3.62 29.62
CA LEU A 35 1.58 -3.44 31.01
C LEU A 35 2.57 -4.09 31.97
N LEU A 36 2.68 -3.55 33.17
CA LEU A 36 3.40 -4.14 34.29
C LEU A 36 2.40 -4.70 35.31
N THR A 37 2.78 -5.80 35.94
CA THR A 37 2.04 -6.45 37.03
C THR A 37 2.98 -7.37 37.83
N VAL A 38 2.46 -8.14 38.77
CA VAL A 38 3.21 -9.13 39.57
C VAL A 38 3.38 -10.46 38.83
N GLY A 39 4.58 -11.03 38.90
CA GLY A 39 4.95 -12.25 38.17
C GLY A 39 4.25 -13.52 38.67
N ARG A 40 4.21 -13.70 40.00
CA ARG A 40 3.72 -14.94 40.65
C ARG A 40 2.30 -15.35 40.28
N VAL A 41 1.47 -14.38 39.90
CA VAL A 41 0.02 -14.59 39.67
C VAL A 41 -0.25 -14.99 38.22
N CYS A 42 0.69 -14.74 37.30
CA CYS A 42 0.52 -15.02 35.89
C CYS A 42 1.57 -15.96 35.29
N GLU A 43 2.63 -16.35 36.00
CA GLU A 43 3.74 -17.15 35.45
C GLU A 43 3.28 -18.40 34.68
N ASN A 44 2.25 -19.08 35.15
CA ASN A 44 1.72 -20.30 34.54
C ASN A 44 0.47 -20.08 33.66
N ALA A 45 0.04 -18.84 33.49
CA ALA A 45 -1.18 -18.53 32.76
C ALA A 45 -0.91 -18.55 31.24
N PRO A 46 -1.76 -19.19 30.43
CA PRO A 46 -1.60 -19.19 28.97
C PRO A 46 -1.82 -17.80 28.35
N TYR A 47 -2.60 -16.95 29.03
CA TYR A 47 -2.91 -15.57 28.65
C TYR A 47 -3.45 -14.81 29.86
N VAL A 48 -3.51 -13.48 29.77
CA VAL A 48 -4.12 -12.61 30.79
C VAL A 48 -5.24 -11.79 30.17
N LYS A 49 -6.46 -11.87 30.72
CA LYS A 49 -7.59 -11.02 30.33
C LYS A 49 -7.53 -9.70 31.09
N LEU A 50 -7.69 -8.59 30.37
CA LEU A 50 -7.67 -7.22 30.89
C LEU A 50 -9.08 -6.62 30.82
N LEU A 51 -9.56 -6.15 31.96
CA LEU A 51 -10.91 -5.65 32.17
C LEU A 51 -10.84 -4.23 32.72
N ARG A 52 -11.66 -3.34 32.16
CA ARG A 52 -11.81 -1.98 32.67
C ARG A 52 -13.22 -1.47 32.39
N ALA A 53 -13.78 -0.74 33.34
CA ALA A 53 -15.10 -0.16 33.20
C ALA A 53 -15.14 0.81 32.01
N GLY A 54 -16.05 0.55 31.06
CA GLY A 54 -16.26 1.39 29.88
C GLY A 54 -15.29 1.14 28.72
N GLU A 55 -14.40 0.16 28.84
CA GLU A 55 -13.52 -0.29 27.75
C GLU A 55 -13.90 -1.71 27.33
N GLN A 56 -13.52 -2.09 26.10
CA GLN A 56 -13.61 -3.49 25.67
C GLN A 56 -12.56 -4.33 26.40
N VAL A 57 -12.91 -5.59 26.66
CA VAL A 57 -12.00 -6.59 27.22
C VAL A 57 -10.88 -6.86 26.22
N ARG A 58 -9.67 -7.06 26.73
CA ARG A 58 -8.48 -7.33 25.92
C ARG A 58 -7.72 -8.52 26.45
N THR A 59 -6.99 -9.19 25.58
CA THR A 59 -6.10 -10.29 25.93
C THR A 59 -4.66 -9.82 25.80
N ALA A 60 -3.85 -10.15 26.79
CA ALA A 60 -2.42 -9.88 26.81
C ALA A 60 -1.61 -11.17 26.97
N GLU A 61 -0.51 -11.23 26.24
CA GLU A 61 0.48 -12.30 26.33
C GLU A 61 1.55 -11.92 27.36
N ILE A 62 2.14 -12.92 28.00
CA ILE A 62 3.24 -12.71 28.96
C ILE A 62 4.55 -12.68 28.16
N VAL A 63 5.28 -11.58 28.22
CA VAL A 63 6.53 -11.38 27.45
C VAL A 63 7.76 -11.72 28.27
N GLN A 64 7.76 -11.30 29.53
CA GLN A 64 8.84 -11.50 30.49
C GLN A 64 8.25 -11.67 31.88
N VAL A 65 8.87 -12.53 32.67
CA VAL A 65 8.55 -12.74 34.09
C VAL A 65 9.86 -12.72 34.86
N LEU A 66 9.88 -11.96 35.96
CA LEU A 66 10.89 -12.08 37.00
C LEU A 66 10.30 -12.91 38.13
N PRO A 67 11.02 -13.95 38.59
CA PRO A 67 10.56 -14.75 39.71
C PRO A 67 10.46 -13.90 40.98
N PRO A 68 9.71 -14.37 42.00
CA PRO A 68 9.52 -13.64 43.25
C PRO A 68 10.82 -13.22 43.93
N GLU A 69 11.87 -14.04 43.82
CA GLU A 69 13.20 -13.83 44.39
C GLU A 69 13.95 -12.64 43.75
N GLU A 70 13.69 -12.35 42.47
CA GLU A 70 14.39 -11.30 41.72
C GLU A 70 13.62 -9.97 41.67
N GLY A 71 12.34 -9.98 42.09
CA GLY A 71 11.50 -8.78 42.06
C GLY A 71 10.06 -8.98 41.62
N ASP A 72 9.56 -10.22 41.46
CA ASP A 72 8.14 -10.52 41.27
C ASP A 72 7.41 -9.62 40.26
N LEU A 73 7.93 -9.50 39.04
CA LEU A 73 7.43 -8.57 38.03
C LEU A 73 7.11 -9.31 36.74
N ALA A 74 5.94 -9.06 36.18
CA ALA A 74 5.56 -9.53 34.86
C ALA A 74 5.37 -8.36 33.90
N ILE A 75 5.80 -8.57 32.65
CA ILE A 75 5.51 -7.68 31.53
C ILE A 75 4.52 -8.37 30.62
N LEU A 76 3.34 -7.75 30.50
CA LEU A 76 2.29 -8.18 29.60
C LEU A 76 2.34 -7.37 28.31
N ARG A 77 2.07 -8.01 27.17
CA ARG A 77 1.91 -7.35 25.88
C ARG A 77 0.51 -7.55 25.32
N CYS A 78 -0.17 -6.44 25.08
CA CYS A 78 -1.44 -6.41 24.38
C CYS A 78 -1.20 -6.13 22.89
N ALA A 79 -1.81 -6.93 22.01
CA ALA A 79 -1.71 -6.72 20.56
C ALA A 79 -2.28 -5.37 20.12
N GLU A 80 -3.31 -4.89 20.83
CA GLU A 80 -3.93 -3.60 20.58
C GLU A 80 -3.31 -2.47 21.37
N GLU A 81 -3.36 -1.27 20.77
CA GLU A 81 -2.85 -0.07 21.40
C GLU A 81 -3.71 0.32 22.60
N LEU A 82 -3.08 0.40 23.78
CA LEU A 82 -3.66 0.84 25.04
C LEU A 82 -3.87 2.36 24.97
N PRO A 83 -5.09 2.85 25.24
CA PRO A 83 -5.45 4.25 25.00
C PRO A 83 -4.76 5.23 25.97
N HIS A 84 -4.32 4.73 27.12
CA HIS A 84 -3.73 5.52 28.19
C HIS A 84 -2.58 4.73 28.82
N VAL A 85 -1.50 5.44 29.12
CA VAL A 85 -0.31 4.90 29.77
C VAL A 85 0.08 5.79 30.94
N LEU A 86 0.57 5.17 31.99
CA LEU A 86 1.07 5.86 33.17
C LEU A 86 2.49 6.37 32.89
N ARG A 87 2.80 7.58 33.37
CA ARG A 87 4.15 8.14 33.26
C ARG A 87 5.07 7.52 34.31
N LEU A 88 6.25 7.09 33.89
CA LEU A 88 7.27 6.57 34.79
C LEU A 88 8.09 7.73 35.37
N MET A 89 8.51 7.61 36.62
CA MET A 89 9.53 8.50 37.18
C MET A 89 10.87 8.25 36.49
N PRO A 90 11.57 9.27 35.97
CA PRO A 90 12.88 9.08 35.34
C PRO A 90 13.89 8.44 36.31
N ALA A 91 14.75 7.54 35.81
CA ALA A 91 15.72 6.81 36.62
C ALA A 91 16.67 7.75 37.40
N ASP A 92 17.07 8.88 36.82
CA ASP A 92 17.95 9.85 37.48
C ASP A 92 17.25 10.57 38.64
N GLU A 93 15.93 10.80 38.55
CA GLU A 93 15.16 11.40 39.64
C GLU A 93 14.86 10.40 40.77
N PHE A 94 14.78 9.09 40.46
CA PHE A 94 14.50 8.07 41.47
C PHE A 94 15.68 7.88 42.45
N LYS A 95 16.92 8.11 42.02
CA LYS A 95 18.10 8.03 42.90
C LYS A 95 18.05 9.01 44.07
N ASP A 96 17.39 10.15 43.87
CA ASP A 96 17.20 11.19 44.86
C ASP A 96 15.83 11.07 45.57
N PHE A 97 15.06 10.00 45.30
CA PHE A 97 13.75 9.77 45.90
C PHE A 97 13.89 9.25 47.33
N ASP A 98 13.39 10.04 48.28
CA ASP A 98 13.35 9.67 49.69
C ASP A 98 12.22 8.66 49.95
N LEU A 99 12.56 7.44 50.36
CA LEU A 99 11.62 6.35 50.65
C LEU A 99 10.66 6.69 51.80
N ASP A 100 11.02 7.64 52.67
CA ASP A 100 10.15 8.13 53.74
C ASP A 100 9.01 9.02 53.21
N THR A 101 9.06 9.42 51.94
CA THR A 101 8.00 10.21 51.30
C THR A 101 6.71 9.38 51.21
N PRO A 102 5.54 9.92 51.62
CA PRO A 102 4.27 9.21 51.46
C PRO A 102 3.92 9.06 49.98
N VAL A 103 3.52 7.85 49.59
CA VAL A 103 3.19 7.48 48.20
C VAL A 103 1.74 7.00 48.13
N THR A 104 1.21 6.90 46.92
CA THR A 104 -0.19 6.48 46.70
C THR A 104 -0.24 5.14 45.99
N LEU A 105 -0.82 4.13 46.63
CA LEU A 105 -1.16 2.84 46.01
C LEU A 105 -2.52 2.94 45.35
N VAL A 106 -2.62 2.52 44.09
CA VAL A 106 -3.88 2.45 43.36
C VAL A 106 -4.11 1.03 42.84
N GLY A 107 -5.28 0.44 43.09
CA GLY A 107 -5.61 -0.89 42.59
C GLY A 107 -7.05 -1.32 42.85
N PHE A 108 -7.43 -2.48 42.32
CA PHE A 108 -8.76 -3.05 42.50
C PHE A 108 -8.80 -3.88 43.78
N ARG A 109 -9.19 -3.26 44.90
CA ARG A 109 -9.31 -3.96 46.18
C ARG A 109 -10.60 -4.79 46.25
N ASP A 110 -10.47 -6.03 46.73
CA ASP A 110 -11.57 -6.97 47.00
C ASP A 110 -12.57 -7.08 45.83
N SER A 111 -12.08 -7.07 44.59
CA SER A 111 -12.93 -6.97 43.39
C SER A 111 -13.86 -8.15 43.23
N VAL A 112 -13.39 -9.36 43.57
CA VAL A 112 -14.19 -10.59 43.50
C VAL A 112 -15.28 -10.57 44.57
N GLU A 113 -14.92 -10.28 45.83
CA GLU A 113 -15.88 -10.19 46.94
C GLU A 113 -16.96 -9.14 46.65
N ASN A 114 -16.55 -7.96 46.18
CA ASN A 114 -17.48 -6.91 45.77
C ASN A 114 -18.39 -7.37 44.64
N ALA A 115 -17.85 -8.09 43.66
CA ALA A 115 -18.65 -8.58 42.54
C ALA A 115 -19.72 -9.59 42.96
N LEU A 116 -19.34 -10.57 43.79
CA LEU A 116 -20.25 -11.57 44.33
C LEU A 116 -21.31 -10.95 45.27
N ALA A 117 -20.93 -9.91 46.02
CA ALA A 117 -21.85 -9.12 46.85
C ALA A 117 -22.69 -8.10 46.04
N LYS A 118 -22.60 -8.11 44.70
CA LYS A 118 -23.30 -7.19 43.77
C LYS A 118 -23.01 -5.71 44.03
N ARG A 119 -21.80 -5.40 44.50
CA ARG A 119 -21.29 -4.03 44.69
C ARG A 119 -20.45 -3.62 43.49
N ALA A 120 -20.39 -2.32 43.21
CA ALA A 120 -19.61 -1.81 42.07
C ALA A 120 -18.11 -2.11 42.27
N VAL A 121 -17.44 -2.59 41.22
CA VAL A 121 -15.98 -2.79 41.21
C VAL A 121 -15.32 -1.48 40.77
N VAL A 122 -14.51 -0.89 41.65
CA VAL A 122 -13.88 0.42 41.46
C VAL A 122 -12.41 0.41 41.89
N LEU A 123 -11.65 1.42 41.45
CA LEU A 123 -10.27 1.62 41.90
C LEU A 123 -10.23 2.25 43.29
N HIS A 124 -9.37 1.71 44.15
CA HIS A 124 -9.10 2.22 45.49
C HIS A 124 -7.79 2.99 45.50
N TRP A 125 -7.78 4.11 46.24
CA TRP A 125 -6.62 4.98 46.40
C TRP A 125 -6.21 5.00 47.86
N SER A 126 -5.02 4.49 48.16
CA SER A 126 -4.52 4.37 49.54
C SER A 126 -3.19 5.10 49.70
N SER A 127 -3.07 5.95 50.72
CA SER A 127 -1.79 6.55 51.08
C SER A 127 -0.98 5.53 51.88
N VAL A 128 0.22 5.22 51.42
CA VAL A 128 1.11 4.20 51.98
C VAL A 128 2.52 4.76 52.15
N SER A 129 3.31 4.10 53.00
CA SER A 129 4.71 4.48 53.29
C SER A 129 5.62 3.29 53.03
N LEU A 130 6.80 3.56 52.47
CA LEU A 130 7.81 2.56 52.14
C LEU A 130 8.82 2.45 53.29
N ILE A 131 9.30 1.25 53.55
CA ILE A 131 10.43 0.99 54.45
C ILE A 131 11.50 0.25 53.66
N ALA A 132 12.77 0.59 53.90
CA ALA A 132 13.89 -0.16 53.34
C ALA A 132 13.82 -1.63 53.79
N GLY A 133 14.00 -2.58 52.85
CA GLY A 133 14.00 -3.99 53.19
C GLY A 133 15.17 -4.35 54.11
N GLU A 134 14.93 -5.19 55.13
CA GLU A 134 16.00 -5.74 55.95
C GLU A 134 16.82 -6.76 55.15
N PRO A 135 18.16 -6.76 55.23
CA PRO A 135 18.98 -7.79 54.60
C PRO A 135 18.72 -9.15 55.25
N GLU A 136 18.54 -10.21 54.45
CA GLU A 136 18.43 -11.58 54.96
C GLU A 136 19.70 -11.95 55.75
N GLU A 137 19.53 -12.38 57.01
CA GLU A 137 20.62 -13.00 57.79
C GLU A 137 20.65 -14.52 57.54
N PRO A 138 21.83 -15.13 57.33
CA PRO A 138 23.16 -14.53 57.37
C PRO A 138 23.54 -13.86 56.03
N PRO A 139 24.42 -12.84 56.05
CA PRO A 139 24.86 -12.16 54.84
C PRO A 139 25.55 -13.13 53.86
N PRO A 140 25.34 -12.96 52.53
CA PRO A 140 25.97 -13.80 51.53
C PRO A 140 27.50 -13.71 51.65
N ARG A 141 28.18 -14.86 51.47
CA ARG A 141 29.65 -14.93 51.50
C ARG A 141 30.22 -13.99 50.42
N LYS A 142 31.32 -13.30 50.73
CA LYS A 142 32.06 -12.32 49.89
C LYS A 142 32.47 -12.77 48.46
N SER A 143 32.05 -13.95 48.00
CA SER A 143 32.32 -14.50 46.67
C SER A 143 31.13 -14.45 45.70
N GLN A 144 29.99 -13.85 46.06
CA GLN A 144 28.87 -13.58 45.15
C GLN A 144 28.72 -12.06 44.95
N PRO A 145 29.13 -11.50 43.80
CA PRO A 145 29.07 -10.05 43.54
C PRO A 145 27.67 -9.55 43.14
N ASP A 146 26.69 -10.45 42.95
CA ASP A 146 25.41 -10.14 42.29
C ASP A 146 24.18 -10.39 43.18
N THR A 147 24.26 -10.19 44.49
CA THR A 147 23.04 -10.17 45.33
C THR A 147 22.42 -8.77 45.28
N LEU A 148 21.31 -8.65 44.56
CA LEU A 148 20.49 -7.44 44.49
C LEU A 148 20.14 -6.96 45.92
N PRO A 149 20.05 -5.63 46.17
CA PRO A 149 19.61 -5.12 47.46
C PRO A 149 18.22 -5.69 47.84
N PRO A 150 17.84 -5.75 49.12
CA PRO A 150 16.52 -6.22 49.52
C PRO A 150 15.40 -5.32 48.95
N LEU A 151 14.25 -5.91 48.61
CA LEU A 151 13.09 -5.17 48.09
C LEU A 151 12.50 -4.28 49.20
N PRO A 152 12.14 -3.01 48.92
CA PRO A 152 11.39 -2.19 49.87
C PRO A 152 10.06 -2.85 50.26
N ARG A 153 9.63 -2.63 51.50
CA ARG A 153 8.36 -3.15 52.04
C ARG A 153 7.35 -2.03 52.25
N LEU A 154 6.08 -2.38 52.18
CA LEU A 154 4.97 -1.50 52.56
C LEU A 154 4.59 -1.76 54.01
N LEU A 155 4.34 -0.68 54.77
CA LEU A 155 3.78 -0.78 56.12
C LEU A 155 2.34 -1.32 56.15
N GLN A 156 1.63 -1.19 55.03
CA GLN A 156 0.26 -1.64 54.86
C GLN A 156 0.19 -2.99 54.14
N VAL A 157 -0.80 -3.80 54.50
CA VAL A 157 -1.10 -5.06 53.81
C VAL A 157 -1.65 -4.76 52.41
N VAL A 158 -1.09 -5.42 51.39
CA VAL A 158 -1.60 -5.38 50.02
C VAL A 158 -2.66 -6.48 49.86
N HIS A 159 -3.88 -6.09 49.48
CA HIS A 159 -4.97 -7.04 49.23
C HIS A 159 -4.70 -7.87 47.96
N GLU A 160 -5.33 -9.04 47.87
CA GLU A 160 -5.10 -10.02 46.79
C GLU A 160 -5.26 -9.40 45.39
N ASN A 161 -6.39 -8.75 45.13
CA ASN A 161 -6.68 -8.14 43.83
C ASN A 161 -5.96 -6.78 43.61
N GLU A 162 -5.39 -6.20 44.67
CA GLU A 162 -4.62 -4.95 44.65
C GLU A 162 -3.15 -5.18 44.27
N ALA A 163 -2.68 -6.45 44.32
CA ALA A 163 -1.36 -6.85 43.84
C ALA A 163 -1.19 -6.52 42.35
N GLY A 164 0.01 -6.06 41.98
CA GLY A 164 0.32 -5.49 40.66
C GLY A 164 -0.11 -4.02 40.50
N GLY A 165 -0.70 -3.42 41.54
CA GLY A 165 -1.08 -2.01 41.56
C GLY A 165 0.11 -1.05 41.54
N PRO A 166 0.02 0.08 40.81
CA PRO A 166 1.07 1.09 40.80
C PRO A 166 1.17 1.87 42.11
N LEU A 167 2.41 2.13 42.53
CA LEU A 167 2.75 3.13 43.53
C LEU A 167 3.12 4.43 42.83
N LEU A 168 2.52 5.53 43.28
CA LEU A 168 2.60 6.84 42.64
C LEU A 168 3.20 7.90 43.57
N ASP A 169 4.05 8.75 43.01
CA ASP A 169 4.53 9.96 43.68
C ASP A 169 3.45 11.07 43.74
N SER A 170 3.78 12.20 44.36
CA SER A 170 2.88 13.36 44.44
C SER A 170 2.53 13.99 43.08
N ARG A 171 3.30 13.67 42.02
CA ARG A 171 3.05 14.08 40.63
C ARG A 171 2.33 13.00 39.82
N GLN A 172 1.88 11.93 40.48
CA GLN A 172 1.19 10.78 39.88
C GLN A 172 2.03 10.02 38.84
N ARG A 173 3.35 9.93 39.09
CA ARG A 173 4.28 9.15 38.29
C ARG A 173 4.56 7.81 38.98
N LEU A 174 4.72 6.75 38.18
CA LEU A 174 5.02 5.41 38.66
C LEU A 174 6.42 5.36 39.30
N ILE A 175 6.47 4.92 40.55
CA ILE A 175 7.72 4.70 41.31
C ILE A 175 7.98 3.23 41.62
N GLY A 176 6.95 2.37 41.52
CA GLY A 176 7.08 0.94 41.74
C GLY A 176 5.75 0.20 41.59
N ILE A 177 5.82 -1.14 41.63
CA ILE A 177 4.67 -2.05 41.58
C ILE A 177 4.55 -2.74 42.93
N ALA A 178 3.35 -2.73 43.51
CA ALA A 178 3.07 -3.39 44.77
C ALA A 178 2.80 -4.88 44.56
N GLY A 179 3.46 -5.72 45.34
CA GLY A 179 3.22 -7.16 45.41
C GLY A 179 2.80 -7.59 46.81
N ARG A 180 2.24 -8.80 46.89
CA ARG A 180 1.82 -9.46 48.13
C ARG A 180 2.75 -10.64 48.39
N HIS A 181 3.37 -10.69 49.57
CA HIS A 181 4.18 -11.81 50.01
C HIS A 181 3.54 -12.45 51.26
N GLU A 182 3.41 -13.77 51.25
CA GLU A 182 2.89 -14.54 52.39
C GLU A 182 4.05 -15.23 53.08
N GLY A 183 4.43 -14.74 54.25
CA GLY A 183 5.52 -15.29 55.06
C GLY A 183 5.02 -15.83 56.41
N GLU A 184 5.94 -16.40 57.20
CA GLU A 184 5.64 -16.99 58.52
C GLU A 184 5.06 -15.97 59.53
N GLY A 185 5.28 -14.66 59.32
CA GLY A 185 4.76 -13.56 60.12
C GLY A 185 3.42 -12.96 59.67
N GLY A 186 2.82 -13.48 58.57
CA GLY A 186 1.59 -12.96 57.97
C GLY A 186 1.78 -12.40 56.56
N THR A 187 0.77 -11.69 56.05
CA THR A 187 0.78 -11.08 54.71
C THR A 187 1.50 -9.73 54.74
N GLU A 188 2.61 -9.61 54.00
CA GLU A 188 3.38 -8.37 53.85
C GLU A 188 3.28 -7.81 52.43
N GLY A 189 3.38 -6.48 52.30
CA GLY A 189 3.47 -5.81 51.00
C GLY A 189 4.93 -5.64 50.57
N ILE A 190 5.29 -6.14 49.39
CA ILE A 190 6.62 -5.95 48.78
C ILE A 190 6.54 -4.96 47.63
N VAL A 191 7.64 -4.28 47.30
CA VAL A 191 7.65 -3.28 46.23
C VAL A 191 8.79 -3.51 45.26
N THR A 192 8.43 -3.67 44.00
CA THR A 192 9.38 -3.68 42.89
C THR A 192 9.53 -2.27 42.39
N THR A 193 10.67 -1.64 42.67
CA THR A 193 10.93 -0.24 42.32
C THR A 193 11.10 -0.04 40.82
N ILE A 194 10.81 1.17 40.34
CA ILE A 194 10.94 1.50 38.92
C ILE A 194 12.40 1.48 38.44
N ASP A 195 13.36 1.70 39.34
CA ASP A 195 14.80 1.61 39.03
C ASP A 195 15.20 0.18 38.64
N ARG A 196 14.76 -0.84 39.39
CA ARG A 196 14.95 -2.24 39.00
C ARG A 196 14.35 -2.53 37.64
N PHE A 197 13.13 -2.03 37.39
CA PHE A 197 12.53 -2.17 36.07
C PHE A 197 13.41 -1.54 34.97
N TYR A 198 13.99 -0.36 35.17
CA TYR A 198 14.92 0.23 34.21
C TYR A 198 16.18 -0.61 33.98
N GLU A 199 16.76 -1.17 35.04
CA GLU A 199 17.94 -2.05 34.94
C GLU A 199 17.66 -3.28 34.09
N HIS A 200 16.54 -3.96 34.33
CA HIS A 200 16.12 -5.11 33.53
C HIS A 200 15.71 -4.69 32.11
N ASN A 201 15.04 -3.55 31.95
CA ASN A 201 14.59 -3.07 30.65
C ASN A 201 15.74 -2.67 29.71
N ARG A 202 16.94 -2.37 30.23
CA ARG A 202 18.14 -2.22 29.37
C ARG A 202 18.44 -3.49 28.56
N LYS A 203 18.14 -4.67 29.12
CA LYS A 203 18.30 -5.96 28.45
C LYS A 203 17.07 -6.29 27.60
N TRP A 204 15.87 -6.11 28.14
CA TRP A 204 14.62 -6.48 27.47
C TRP A 204 14.21 -5.56 26.33
N LYS A 205 14.62 -4.28 26.36
CA LYS A 205 14.33 -3.26 25.33
C LYS A 205 12.83 -3.08 25.04
N ILE A 206 12.01 -3.14 26.09
CA ILE A 206 10.57 -2.88 25.99
C ILE A 206 10.33 -1.41 25.65
N LEU A 207 9.50 -1.18 24.64
CA LEU A 207 9.11 0.15 24.20
C LEU A 207 8.16 0.80 25.22
N LEU A 208 8.64 1.90 25.81
CA LEU A 208 7.92 2.74 26.76
C LEU A 208 7.54 4.06 26.10
N GLY A 209 6.47 4.69 26.58
CA GLY A 209 6.07 6.02 26.13
C GLY A 209 4.59 6.13 25.77
N PRO A 210 4.12 7.35 25.50
CA PRO A 210 2.71 7.60 25.17
C PRO A 210 2.31 6.96 23.83
N PRO A 211 1.04 6.56 23.68
CA PRO A 211 0.50 6.08 22.40
C PRO A 211 0.54 7.18 21.34
N ALA A 212 0.51 6.78 20.05
CA ALA A 212 0.58 7.70 18.93
C ALA A 212 -0.66 8.61 18.84
N ALA A 213 -1.80 8.15 19.37
CA ALA A 213 -3.04 8.91 19.45
C ALA A 213 -3.55 8.97 20.90
N THR A 214 -3.42 10.13 21.54
CA THR A 214 -3.99 10.37 22.88
C THR A 214 -5.49 10.60 22.83
N ARG A 215 -6.29 9.66 23.36
CA ARG A 215 -7.72 9.86 23.64
C ARG A 215 -7.89 10.69 24.91
N VAL A 216 -9.02 11.40 25.04
CA VAL A 216 -9.37 12.12 26.28
C VAL A 216 -9.89 11.11 27.30
N ALA A 217 -9.21 10.99 28.44
CA ALA A 217 -9.62 10.11 29.53
C ALA A 217 -10.90 10.62 30.18
N LYS A 218 -11.89 9.74 30.39
CA LYS A 218 -13.13 10.02 31.12
C LYS A 218 -13.25 9.07 32.30
N ALA A 219 -13.78 9.57 33.41
CA ALA A 219 -14.12 8.72 34.54
C ALA A 219 -15.21 7.71 34.15
N PRO A 220 -15.13 6.46 34.60
CA PRO A 220 -16.15 5.46 34.31
C PRO A 220 -17.47 5.85 34.98
N THR A 221 -18.58 5.59 34.29
CA THR A 221 -19.91 5.75 34.86
C THR A 221 -20.23 4.63 35.86
N MET A 222 -21.19 4.86 36.75
CA MET A 222 -21.68 3.82 37.66
C MET A 222 -22.21 2.59 36.91
N ALA A 223 -22.90 2.78 35.78
CA ALA A 223 -23.39 1.68 34.96
C ALA A 223 -22.23 0.80 34.44
N GLN A 224 -21.17 1.42 33.92
CA GLN A 224 -19.97 0.72 33.45
C GLN A 224 -19.24 -0.02 34.59
N SER A 225 -19.27 0.52 35.81
CA SER A 225 -18.70 -0.14 36.99
C SER A 225 -19.52 -1.37 37.43
N PHE A 226 -20.85 -1.33 37.27
CA PHE A 226 -21.71 -2.49 37.50
C PHE A 226 -21.63 -3.53 36.37
N VAL A 227 -21.36 -3.11 35.13
CA VAL A 227 -21.04 -4.03 34.03
C VAL A 227 -19.76 -4.79 34.35
N LEU A 228 -18.72 -4.09 34.79
CA LEU A 228 -17.47 -4.70 35.23
C LEU A 228 -17.71 -5.70 36.36
N MET A 229 -18.53 -5.35 37.35
CA MET A 229 -18.94 -6.30 38.41
C MET A 229 -19.51 -7.59 37.83
N HIS A 230 -20.46 -7.51 36.89
CA HIS A 230 -21.06 -8.71 36.30
C HIS A 230 -20.09 -9.53 35.47
N LEU A 231 -19.14 -8.89 34.78
CA LEU A 231 -18.07 -9.60 34.05
C LEU A 231 -17.13 -10.33 35.01
N VAL A 232 -16.74 -9.69 36.13
CA VAL A 232 -15.88 -10.31 37.16
C VAL A 232 -16.58 -11.49 37.82
N ALA A 233 -17.86 -11.34 38.19
CA ALA A 233 -18.66 -12.43 38.74
C ALA A 233 -18.78 -13.60 37.75
N ALA A 234 -19.10 -13.32 36.47
CA ALA A 234 -19.19 -14.36 35.45
C ALA A 234 -17.86 -15.11 35.25
N GLN A 235 -16.73 -14.41 35.22
CA GLN A 235 -15.42 -15.06 35.11
C GLN A 235 -15.04 -15.89 36.33
N HIS A 236 -15.38 -15.43 37.53
CA HIS A 236 -15.16 -16.20 38.74
C HIS A 236 -15.98 -17.50 38.72
N GLU A 237 -17.27 -17.42 38.35
CA GLU A 237 -18.16 -18.57 38.20
C GLU A 237 -17.70 -19.53 37.08
N GLU A 238 -17.18 -19.00 35.95
CA GLU A 238 -16.57 -19.82 34.89
C GLU A 238 -15.38 -20.64 35.42
N HIS A 239 -14.61 -20.09 36.37
CA HIS A 239 -13.43 -20.74 36.93
C HIS A 239 -13.78 -21.77 38.02
N GLU A 240 -14.76 -21.48 38.87
CA GLU A 240 -15.23 -22.38 39.94
C GLU A 240 -16.09 -23.56 39.43
N GLY A 241 -16.39 -23.61 38.12
CA GLY A 241 -17.04 -24.76 37.48
C GLY A 241 -18.55 -24.86 37.71
N THR A 242 -19.24 -23.73 37.84
CA THR A 242 -20.66 -23.65 38.26
C THR A 242 -21.67 -23.50 37.12
N ASN A 243 -22.96 -23.46 37.50
CA ASN A 243 -24.17 -23.58 36.68
C ASN A 243 -24.24 -22.59 35.49
N PRO A 244 -24.40 -23.06 34.23
CA PRO A 244 -24.55 -22.21 33.03
C PRO A 244 -25.67 -21.16 33.13
N ALA A 245 -26.74 -21.43 33.88
CA ALA A 245 -27.83 -20.48 34.07
C ALA A 245 -27.39 -19.19 34.78
N THR A 246 -26.50 -19.30 35.77
CA THR A 246 -25.96 -18.16 36.52
C THR A 246 -25.08 -17.27 35.62
N LEU A 247 -24.29 -17.89 34.74
CA LEU A 247 -23.48 -17.18 33.73
C LEU A 247 -24.36 -16.39 32.76
N VAL A 248 -25.42 -17.01 32.25
CA VAL A 248 -26.40 -16.37 31.37
C VAL A 248 -27.04 -15.15 32.06
N GLU A 249 -27.37 -15.25 33.35
CA GLU A 249 -27.93 -14.13 34.11
C GLU A 249 -26.95 -12.96 34.25
N HIS A 250 -25.69 -13.23 34.59
CA HIS A 250 -24.65 -12.20 34.72
C HIS A 250 -24.41 -11.48 33.39
N TYR A 251 -24.26 -12.22 32.29
CA TYR A 251 -24.05 -11.61 30.97
C TYR A 251 -25.28 -10.84 30.48
N ARG A 252 -26.50 -11.33 30.72
CA ARG A 252 -27.73 -10.56 30.44
C ARG A 252 -27.81 -9.27 31.27
N ALA A 253 -27.44 -9.32 32.55
CA ALA A 253 -27.44 -8.15 33.42
C ALA A 253 -26.41 -7.11 32.96
N ALA A 254 -25.20 -7.56 32.58
CA ALA A 254 -24.19 -6.71 31.96
C ALA A 254 -24.72 -6.01 30.70
N LEU A 255 -25.37 -6.74 29.79
CA LEU A 255 -25.92 -6.19 28.54
C LEU A 255 -27.11 -5.25 28.73
N ARG A 256 -27.87 -5.38 29.82
CA ARG A 256 -28.92 -4.40 30.18
C ARG A 256 -28.34 -3.07 30.62
N LEU A 257 -27.18 -3.10 31.27
CA LEU A 257 -26.48 -1.90 31.75
C LEU A 257 -25.65 -1.25 30.65
N ASP A 258 -25.01 -2.05 29.79
CA ASP A 258 -24.25 -1.59 28.64
C ASP A 258 -24.31 -2.60 27.49
N ALA A 259 -25.18 -2.31 26.52
CA ALA A 259 -25.34 -3.10 25.30
C ALA A 259 -24.14 -2.99 24.34
N SER A 260 -23.15 -2.15 24.64
CA SER A 260 -21.91 -2.03 23.86
C SER A 260 -20.78 -2.92 24.40
N SER A 261 -21.03 -3.69 25.46
CA SER A 261 -20.06 -4.66 25.99
C SER A 261 -19.94 -5.88 25.07
N GLY A 262 -18.89 -5.91 24.24
CA GLY A 262 -18.61 -7.02 23.33
C GLY A 262 -18.34 -8.33 24.08
N ALA A 263 -17.65 -8.26 25.22
CA ALA A 263 -17.34 -9.43 26.03
C ALA A 263 -18.59 -10.03 26.68
N ALA A 264 -19.53 -9.21 27.13
CA ALA A 264 -20.81 -9.71 27.65
C ALA A 264 -21.65 -10.38 26.55
N HIS A 265 -21.59 -9.86 25.32
CA HIS A 265 -22.22 -10.49 24.17
C HIS A 265 -21.57 -11.85 23.83
N LEU A 266 -20.25 -11.93 23.80
CA LEU A 266 -19.54 -13.19 23.54
C LEU A 266 -19.80 -14.22 24.66
N GLY A 267 -19.69 -13.79 25.91
CA GLY A 267 -19.95 -14.61 27.09
C GLY A 267 -21.40 -15.11 27.18
N LEU A 268 -22.39 -14.26 26.86
CA LEU A 268 -23.79 -14.68 26.79
C LEU A 268 -24.00 -15.79 25.75
N ALA A 269 -23.41 -15.63 24.57
CA ALA A 269 -23.50 -16.63 23.50
C ALA A 269 -22.86 -17.95 23.93
N HIS A 270 -21.69 -17.89 24.56
CA HIS A 270 -20.98 -19.06 25.07
C HIS A 270 -21.80 -19.78 26.15
N ALA A 271 -22.21 -19.07 27.20
CA ALA A 271 -22.95 -19.63 28.32
C ALA A 271 -24.28 -20.29 27.88
N LYS A 272 -25.03 -19.64 26.99
CA LYS A 272 -26.25 -20.21 26.39
C LYS A 272 -25.96 -21.45 25.54
N SER A 273 -24.87 -21.45 24.76
CA SER A 273 -24.49 -22.62 23.94
C SER A 273 -24.14 -23.81 24.83
N VAL A 274 -23.39 -23.59 25.91
CA VAL A 274 -23.04 -24.63 26.89
C VAL A 274 -24.30 -25.17 27.57
N ALA A 275 -25.28 -24.31 27.85
CA ALA A 275 -26.59 -24.69 28.37
C ALA A 275 -27.50 -25.40 27.33
N GLY A 276 -27.10 -25.48 26.05
CA GLY A 276 -27.91 -26.04 24.97
C GLY A 276 -29.05 -25.13 24.48
N GLU A 277 -29.12 -23.88 24.93
CA GLU A 277 -30.15 -22.89 24.60
C GLU A 277 -29.74 -22.03 23.39
N ILE A 278 -29.71 -22.62 22.19
CA ILE A 278 -29.33 -21.93 20.95
C ILE A 278 -30.55 -21.22 20.34
N ASP A 279 -30.71 -19.92 20.64
CA ASP A 279 -31.82 -19.07 20.18
C ASP A 279 -31.34 -17.78 19.46
N GLU A 280 -32.28 -16.92 19.02
CA GLU A 280 -31.97 -15.68 18.29
C GLU A 280 -31.02 -14.75 19.07
N ASP A 281 -31.05 -14.78 20.40
CA ASP A 281 -30.18 -13.93 21.22
C ASP A 281 -28.72 -14.37 21.13
N VAL A 282 -28.44 -15.66 20.93
CA VAL A 282 -27.08 -16.18 20.71
C VAL A 282 -26.49 -15.57 19.45
N PHE A 283 -27.21 -15.65 18.32
CA PHE A 283 -26.75 -15.07 17.05
C PHE A 283 -26.62 -13.55 17.10
N ARG A 284 -27.59 -12.88 17.73
CA ARG A 284 -27.56 -11.43 17.93
C ARG A 284 -26.33 -11.04 18.74
N SER A 285 -26.00 -11.81 19.76
CA SER A 285 -24.87 -11.54 20.63
C SER A 285 -23.54 -11.85 19.95
N ILE A 286 -23.40 -12.97 19.24
CA ILE A 286 -22.20 -13.26 18.42
C ILE A 286 -21.98 -12.14 17.40
N GLY A 287 -23.00 -11.75 16.63
CA GLY A 287 -22.85 -10.72 15.60
C GLY A 287 -22.45 -9.35 16.17
N ARG A 288 -22.97 -9.01 17.36
CA ARG A 288 -22.59 -7.81 18.10
C ARG A 288 -21.17 -7.91 18.63
N ALA A 289 -20.79 -9.04 19.23
CA ALA A 289 -19.42 -9.31 19.64
C ALA A 289 -18.48 -9.15 18.44
N CYS A 290 -18.79 -9.68 17.25
CA CYS A 290 -17.90 -9.56 16.07
C CYS A 290 -17.64 -8.11 15.66
N GLY A 291 -18.62 -7.22 15.88
CA GLY A 291 -18.49 -5.80 15.56
C GLY A 291 -17.84 -4.96 16.65
N LEU A 292 -17.81 -5.45 17.90
CA LEU A 292 -17.36 -4.71 19.08
C LEU A 292 -16.01 -5.18 19.60
N LEU A 293 -15.77 -6.49 19.55
CA LEU A 293 -14.56 -7.11 20.03
C LEU A 293 -13.48 -7.13 18.95
N PRO A 294 -12.24 -6.88 19.34
CA PRO A 294 -11.12 -7.02 18.44
C PRO A 294 -10.74 -8.49 18.24
N ALA A 295 -9.89 -8.73 17.24
CA ALA A 295 -9.47 -10.06 16.79
C ALA A 295 -8.83 -10.93 17.89
N SER A 296 -8.17 -10.32 18.88
CA SER A 296 -7.50 -11.04 19.98
C SER A 296 -8.46 -11.78 20.92
N GLU A 297 -9.71 -11.31 21.01
CA GLU A 297 -10.71 -11.90 21.91
C GLU A 297 -11.39 -13.13 21.32
N TRP A 298 -11.13 -13.43 20.04
CA TRP A 298 -11.68 -14.59 19.34
C TRP A 298 -10.70 -15.77 19.45
N SER A 299 -10.82 -16.48 20.58
CA SER A 299 -10.18 -17.76 20.93
C SER A 299 -8.64 -17.85 20.84
N PRO A 300 -7.94 -17.84 21.99
CA PRO A 300 -6.57 -18.36 22.14
C PRO A 300 -6.50 -19.90 22.26
N GLU A 301 -7.65 -20.58 22.44
CA GLU A 301 -7.77 -22.03 22.64
C GLU A 301 -8.07 -22.80 21.34
N CYS A 302 -8.10 -22.09 20.21
CA CYS A 302 -8.30 -22.69 18.91
C CYS A 302 -7.07 -23.53 18.54
N ALA A 303 -7.13 -24.84 18.79
CA ALA A 303 -6.08 -25.79 18.46
C ALA A 303 -5.73 -25.82 16.96
N ASP A 304 -6.63 -25.30 16.12
CA ASP A 304 -6.42 -25.14 14.69
C ASP A 304 -5.99 -23.70 14.34
N ALA A 305 -4.70 -23.53 14.03
CA ALA A 305 -4.11 -22.24 13.65
C ALA A 305 -4.77 -21.59 12.41
N ARG A 306 -5.45 -22.38 11.57
CA ARG A 306 -6.17 -21.88 10.39
C ARG A 306 -7.45 -21.19 10.85
N LEU A 307 -8.21 -21.84 11.72
CA LEU A 307 -9.45 -21.32 12.27
C LEU A 307 -9.22 -20.07 13.15
N ALA A 308 -8.13 -20.05 13.93
CA ALA A 308 -7.69 -18.85 14.65
C ALA A 308 -7.45 -17.66 13.70
N ASN A 309 -6.80 -17.88 12.55
CA ASN A 309 -6.54 -16.83 11.57
C ASN A 309 -7.82 -16.34 10.85
N LEU A 310 -8.79 -17.22 10.64
CA LEU A 310 -10.11 -16.87 10.09
C LEU A 310 -10.91 -15.99 11.06
N LEU A 311 -10.96 -16.39 12.34
CA LEU A 311 -11.66 -15.67 13.42
C LEU A 311 -11.02 -14.31 13.74
N ARG A 312 -9.70 -14.17 13.55
CA ARG A 312 -9.01 -12.87 13.62
C ARG A 312 -9.48 -11.87 12.56
N SER A 313 -10.13 -12.32 11.48
CA SER A 313 -10.76 -11.44 10.49
C SER A 313 -12.21 -11.12 10.89
N SER A 314 -12.41 -10.46 12.04
CA SER A 314 -13.71 -10.15 12.65
C SER A 314 -14.76 -9.58 11.68
N LYS A 315 -14.30 -8.88 10.62
CA LYS A 315 -15.12 -8.36 9.51
C LYS A 315 -15.85 -9.44 8.69
N HIS A 316 -15.22 -10.57 8.38
CA HIS A 316 -15.86 -11.62 7.56
C HIS A 316 -16.88 -12.41 8.37
N LEU A 317 -16.56 -12.75 9.62
CA LEU A 317 -17.50 -13.39 10.55
C LEU A 317 -18.70 -12.47 10.84
N HIS A 318 -18.47 -11.17 11.00
CA HIS A 318 -19.53 -10.17 11.14
C HIS A 318 -20.43 -10.09 9.90
N GLY A 319 -19.87 -10.15 8.68
CA GLY A 319 -20.63 -10.20 7.43
C GLY A 319 -21.54 -11.42 7.35
N VAL A 320 -20.98 -12.61 7.59
CA VAL A 320 -21.73 -13.87 7.68
C VAL A 320 -22.88 -13.74 8.67
N VAL A 321 -22.63 -13.33 9.91
CA VAL A 321 -23.68 -13.23 10.95
C VAL A 321 -24.72 -12.14 10.64
N THR A 322 -24.33 -11.07 9.96
CA THR A 322 -25.25 -9.99 9.56
C THR A 322 -26.16 -10.41 8.40
N ALA A 323 -25.62 -11.12 7.40
CA ALA A 323 -26.41 -11.76 6.35
C ALA A 323 -27.40 -12.77 6.93
N LEU A 324 -26.93 -13.60 7.87
CA LEU A 324 -27.76 -14.58 8.58
C LEU A 324 -28.94 -13.90 9.31
N ARG A 325 -28.70 -12.75 9.94
CA ARG A 325 -29.73 -11.97 10.63
C ARG A 325 -30.76 -11.35 9.69
N ALA A 326 -30.35 -10.90 8.51
CA ALA A 326 -31.25 -10.30 7.52
C ALA A 326 -32.29 -11.31 7.00
N ASP A 327 -31.93 -12.59 6.97
CA ASP A 327 -32.81 -13.68 6.54
C ASP A 327 -33.68 -14.26 7.67
N LEU A 328 -33.22 -14.25 8.92
CA LEU A 328 -34.05 -14.53 10.10
C LEU A 328 -35.28 -13.61 10.19
N LYS A 329 -35.11 -12.33 9.87
CA LYS A 329 -36.21 -11.35 9.80
C LYS A 329 -37.27 -11.66 8.73
N LYS A 330 -36.98 -12.58 7.80
CA LYS A 330 -37.89 -12.99 6.72
C LYS A 330 -38.65 -14.29 7.03
N GLY A 331 -38.52 -14.86 8.24
CA GLY A 331 -39.43 -15.90 8.76
C GLY A 331 -39.20 -17.34 8.26
N ARG A 332 -37.96 -17.74 7.98
CA ARG A 332 -37.60 -19.12 7.52
C ARG A 332 -37.27 -20.09 8.69
N PRO A 333 -37.26 -21.43 8.48
CA PRO A 333 -37.40 -22.44 9.55
C PRO A 333 -36.19 -22.54 10.49
N LEU A 334 -36.38 -22.25 11.78
CA LEU A 334 -35.36 -22.16 12.84
C LEU A 334 -34.36 -23.34 12.96
N ALA A 335 -34.71 -24.56 12.51
CA ALA A 335 -33.95 -25.78 12.73
C ALA A 335 -32.64 -25.88 11.92
N GLU A 336 -32.67 -25.49 10.64
CA GLU A 336 -31.48 -25.42 9.78
C GLU A 336 -30.52 -24.32 10.26
N TRP A 337 -31.07 -23.27 10.85
CA TRP A 337 -30.33 -22.16 11.44
C TRP A 337 -29.69 -22.52 12.77
N ALA A 338 -30.37 -23.29 13.63
CA ALA A 338 -29.78 -23.84 14.85
C ALA A 338 -28.62 -24.79 14.53
N ALA A 339 -28.69 -25.54 13.42
CA ALA A 339 -27.60 -26.40 12.95
C ALA A 339 -26.39 -25.60 12.42
N LEU A 340 -26.60 -24.41 11.85
CA LEU A 340 -25.56 -23.49 11.37
C LEU A 340 -24.98 -22.61 12.50
N GLY A 341 -25.80 -22.18 13.46
CA GLY A 341 -25.34 -21.53 14.68
C GLY A 341 -24.54 -22.46 15.56
N ARG A 342 -24.95 -23.73 15.65
CA ARG A 342 -24.14 -24.79 16.24
C ARG A 342 -22.84 -24.97 15.47
N ALA A 343 -22.84 -24.95 14.14
CA ALA A 343 -21.60 -25.00 13.34
C ALA A 343 -20.66 -23.81 13.63
N VAL A 344 -21.17 -22.57 13.74
CA VAL A 344 -20.37 -21.39 14.10
C VAL A 344 -19.92 -21.43 15.56
N ALA A 345 -20.75 -21.91 16.49
CA ALA A 345 -20.39 -22.08 17.89
C ALA A 345 -19.33 -23.18 18.08
N ASP A 346 -19.47 -24.30 17.36
CA ASP A 346 -18.52 -25.40 17.31
C ASP A 346 -17.17 -24.95 16.68
N LEU A 347 -17.21 -23.99 15.73
CA LEU A 347 -16.01 -23.33 15.17
C LEU A 347 -15.31 -22.40 16.19
N VAL A 348 -16.06 -21.76 17.09
CA VAL A 348 -15.49 -20.81 18.07
C VAL A 348 -15.02 -21.53 19.35
N HIS A 349 -15.60 -22.69 19.67
CA HIS A 349 -15.44 -23.36 20.96
C HIS A 349 -15.07 -24.86 20.85
N ALA A 350 -14.34 -25.26 19.79
CA ALA A 350 -13.95 -26.66 19.61
C ALA A 350 -13.13 -27.18 20.82
N PRO A 351 -13.44 -28.37 21.37
CA PRO A 351 -12.67 -28.98 22.45
C PRO A 351 -11.23 -29.32 21.99
N PRO A 352 -10.28 -29.44 22.95
CA PRO A 352 -8.86 -29.69 22.66
C PRO A 352 -8.63 -31.00 21.89
N PRO A 353 -7.53 -31.09 21.14
CA PRO A 353 -7.29 -32.08 20.08
C PRO A 353 -7.07 -33.53 20.56
N ASP A 354 -7.09 -33.79 21.87
CA ASP A 354 -6.69 -35.08 22.44
C ASP A 354 -7.82 -36.12 22.52
N SER A 355 -9.03 -35.80 22.04
CA SER A 355 -10.13 -36.75 21.95
C SER A 355 -10.71 -36.83 20.54
N GLU A 356 -10.24 -37.81 19.76
CA GLU A 356 -11.02 -38.69 18.87
C GLU A 356 -10.25 -39.12 17.61
N ASP A 357 -10.64 -40.31 17.14
CA ASP A 357 -10.20 -41.08 15.97
C ASP A 357 -9.81 -40.20 14.75
N PRO A 358 -8.61 -40.35 14.15
CA PRO A 358 -8.14 -39.56 13.00
C PRO A 358 -9.03 -39.65 11.74
N ASN A 359 -9.96 -40.60 11.70
CA ASN A 359 -10.92 -40.76 10.60
C ASN A 359 -12.28 -40.07 10.83
N ARG A 360 -12.51 -39.45 11.99
CA ARG A 360 -13.76 -38.75 12.32
C ARG A 360 -13.58 -37.23 12.14
N PRO A 361 -14.49 -36.52 11.45
CA PRO A 361 -14.32 -35.09 11.19
C PRO A 361 -14.35 -34.31 12.50
N ARG A 362 -13.41 -33.37 12.68
CA ARG A 362 -13.42 -32.50 13.84
C ARG A 362 -14.56 -31.46 13.69
N PRO A 363 -15.02 -30.85 14.79
CA PRO A 363 -16.11 -29.88 14.76
C PRO A 363 -15.95 -28.71 13.74
N PRO A 364 -14.74 -28.15 13.51
CA PRO A 364 -14.50 -27.11 12.50
C PRO A 364 -14.72 -27.53 11.05
N GLU A 365 -14.29 -28.72 10.64
CA GLU A 365 -14.42 -29.20 9.26
C GLU A 365 -15.88 -29.59 8.95
N LYS A 366 -16.60 -30.13 9.93
CA LYS A 366 -18.05 -30.38 9.83
C LYS A 366 -18.84 -29.08 9.68
N ALA A 367 -18.42 -28.02 10.37
CA ALA A 367 -19.02 -26.70 10.26
C ALA A 367 -18.71 -26.02 8.91
N ALA A 368 -17.48 -26.18 8.40
CA ALA A 368 -17.09 -25.72 7.08
C ALA A 368 -17.86 -26.41 5.95
N GLY A 369 -18.06 -27.73 6.04
CA GLY A 369 -18.88 -28.49 5.09
C GLY A 369 -20.32 -27.98 5.04
N ARG A 370 -20.90 -27.66 6.21
CA ARG A 370 -22.24 -27.05 6.31
C ARG A 370 -22.28 -25.62 5.76
N LEU A 371 -21.23 -24.82 5.94
CA LEU A 371 -21.11 -23.49 5.36
C LEU A 371 -20.99 -23.53 3.83
N LEU A 372 -20.31 -24.52 3.25
CA LEU A 372 -20.28 -24.75 1.80
C LEU A 372 -21.66 -25.13 1.27
N LEU A 373 -22.32 -26.09 1.91
CA LEU A 373 -23.67 -26.54 1.56
C LEU A 373 -24.67 -25.38 1.61
N TRP A 374 -24.49 -24.46 2.56
CA TRP A 374 -25.28 -23.24 2.76
C TRP A 374 -24.98 -22.13 1.74
N ALA A 375 -23.71 -21.90 1.40
CA ALA A 375 -23.30 -20.88 0.41
C ALA A 375 -23.61 -21.29 -1.05
N GLY A 376 -23.80 -22.59 -1.29
CA GLY A 376 -24.21 -23.17 -2.57
C GLY A 376 -25.73 -23.09 -2.87
N GLN A 377 -26.57 -22.75 -1.89
CA GLN A 377 -28.03 -22.73 -2.05
C GLN A 377 -28.55 -21.59 -2.95
N PRO A 378 -29.67 -21.78 -3.68
CA PRO A 378 -30.25 -20.75 -4.53
C PRO A 378 -30.89 -19.58 -3.74
N ARG A 379 -30.94 -18.40 -4.38
CA ARG A 379 -31.47 -17.15 -3.78
C ARG A 379 -32.95 -17.20 -3.38
N SER A 380 -33.70 -18.10 -4.01
CA SER A 380 -35.09 -18.42 -3.69
C SER A 380 -35.22 -19.15 -2.34
N VAL A 381 -34.15 -19.81 -1.89
CA VAL A 381 -34.07 -20.51 -0.60
C VAL A 381 -33.40 -19.63 0.47
N ILE A 382 -32.39 -18.82 0.12
CA ILE A 382 -31.66 -17.92 1.06
C ILE A 382 -31.19 -16.65 0.34
N ALA A 383 -31.49 -15.45 0.85
CA ALA A 383 -31.25 -14.19 0.15
C ALA A 383 -29.90 -13.55 0.56
N ILE A 384 -28.80 -14.12 0.09
CA ILE A 384 -27.45 -13.56 0.30
C ILE A 384 -27.23 -12.32 -0.60
N PRO A 385 -26.78 -11.17 -0.05
CA PRO A 385 -26.30 -10.05 -0.85
C PRO A 385 -25.09 -10.49 -1.70
N SER A 386 -25.10 -10.18 -3.00
CA SER A 386 -24.02 -10.54 -3.94
C SER A 386 -22.60 -10.12 -3.53
N ARG A 387 -22.51 -9.18 -2.59
CA ARG A 387 -21.25 -8.64 -2.08
C ARG A 387 -20.55 -9.54 -1.05
N GLU A 388 -21.30 -10.40 -0.36
CA GLU A 388 -20.78 -11.17 0.80
C GLU A 388 -20.60 -12.66 0.47
N GLN A 389 -21.29 -13.18 -0.55
CA GLN A 389 -21.18 -14.57 -1.01
C GLN A 389 -19.74 -15.05 -1.33
N PRO A 390 -18.86 -14.24 -1.98
CA PRO A 390 -17.48 -14.63 -2.19
C PRO A 390 -16.73 -14.90 -0.88
N ASP A 391 -17.04 -14.16 0.18
CA ASP A 391 -16.36 -14.21 1.48
C ASP A 391 -16.66 -15.48 2.25
N ILE A 392 -17.89 -15.98 2.10
CA ILE A 392 -18.35 -17.24 2.71
C ILE A 392 -17.75 -18.44 1.99
N LEU A 393 -17.71 -18.40 0.65
CA LEU A 393 -17.02 -19.41 -0.17
C LEU A 393 -15.50 -19.40 0.10
N ARG A 394 -14.90 -18.22 0.31
CA ARG A 394 -13.50 -18.01 0.72
C ARG A 394 -13.20 -18.69 2.07
N ALA A 395 -14.03 -18.47 3.09
CA ALA A 395 -13.86 -19.04 4.43
C ALA A 395 -14.09 -20.57 4.46
N ALA A 396 -15.06 -21.07 3.72
CA ALA A 396 -15.41 -22.48 3.71
C ALA A 396 -14.43 -23.32 2.88
N ALA A 397 -13.94 -22.79 1.75
CA ALA A 397 -12.87 -23.41 0.97
C ALA A 397 -11.54 -23.46 1.76
N PHE A 398 -11.27 -22.46 2.59
CA PHE A 398 -10.09 -22.38 3.46
C PHE A 398 -10.02 -23.47 4.54
N LEU A 399 -11.14 -23.82 5.16
CA LEU A 399 -11.19 -24.86 6.21
C LEU A 399 -11.08 -26.29 5.63
N LEU A 400 -11.38 -26.46 4.34
CA LEU A 400 -11.49 -27.77 3.69
C LEU A 400 -10.33 -28.11 2.74
N VAL A 401 -9.30 -27.25 2.63
CA VAL A 401 -8.15 -27.44 1.73
C VAL A 401 -7.47 -28.80 1.91
N ASN A 402 -7.40 -29.30 3.16
CA ASN A 402 -6.74 -30.57 3.49
C ASN A 402 -7.70 -31.78 3.51
N HIS A 403 -9.01 -31.58 3.28
CA HIS A 403 -10.05 -32.62 3.36
C HIS A 403 -11.04 -32.52 2.18
N ALA A 404 -10.50 -32.42 0.96
CA ALA A 404 -11.28 -32.19 -0.26
C ALA A 404 -12.33 -33.27 -0.57
N GLU A 405 -12.09 -34.53 -0.21
CA GLU A 405 -13.06 -35.63 -0.38
C GLU A 405 -14.29 -35.46 0.51
N GLN A 406 -14.12 -34.85 1.68
CA GLN A 406 -15.23 -34.53 2.57
C GLN A 406 -15.98 -33.28 2.08
N ALA A 407 -15.28 -32.28 1.53
CA ALA A 407 -15.91 -31.12 0.88
C ALA A 407 -16.80 -31.54 -0.31
N LEU A 408 -16.33 -32.51 -1.10
CA LEU A 408 -17.09 -33.11 -2.21
C LEU A 408 -18.27 -33.93 -1.70
N PHE A 409 -18.10 -34.72 -0.63
CA PHE A 409 -19.20 -35.45 0.02
C PHE A 409 -20.37 -34.54 0.46
N TRP A 410 -20.08 -33.37 1.02
CA TRP A 410 -21.13 -32.39 1.39
C TRP A 410 -21.76 -31.69 0.17
N LEU A 411 -21.09 -31.69 -0.98
CA LEU A 411 -21.61 -31.16 -2.25
C LEU A 411 -22.34 -32.23 -3.09
N ASP A 412 -22.30 -33.50 -2.70
CA ASP A 412 -22.96 -34.61 -3.41
C ASP A 412 -24.33 -34.99 -2.81
N ASP A 413 -24.88 -34.20 -1.87
CA ASP A 413 -26.21 -34.45 -1.30
C ASP A 413 -27.30 -34.18 -2.36
N PRO A 414 -28.08 -35.19 -2.79
CA PRO A 414 -28.99 -35.05 -3.93
C PRO A 414 -30.20 -34.18 -3.55
N GLN A 415 -30.42 -33.08 -4.27
CA GLN A 415 -31.68 -32.32 -4.25
C GLN A 415 -32.29 -32.23 -5.66
N GLU A 416 -33.62 -32.10 -5.69
CA GLU A 416 -34.51 -32.64 -6.74
C GLU A 416 -34.69 -31.78 -8.02
N ASP A 417 -33.95 -30.68 -8.28
CA ASP A 417 -34.21 -29.79 -9.44
C ASP A 417 -32.97 -29.53 -10.37
N GLU A 418 -32.82 -30.35 -11.42
CA GLU A 418 -31.53 -30.65 -12.06
C GLU A 418 -30.85 -29.58 -12.98
N GLU A 419 -31.53 -28.61 -13.61
CA GLU A 419 -30.91 -27.86 -14.74
C GLU A 419 -30.15 -26.56 -14.37
N VAL A 420 -30.66 -25.74 -13.46
CA VAL A 420 -29.98 -24.47 -13.04
C VAL A 420 -28.98 -24.73 -11.89
N GLU A 421 -29.19 -25.82 -11.15
CA GLU A 421 -28.43 -26.26 -9.98
C GLU A 421 -27.07 -26.88 -10.36
N SER A 422 -27.02 -27.60 -11.50
CA SER A 422 -25.79 -28.24 -12.01
C SER A 422 -24.63 -27.25 -12.20
N SER A 423 -24.88 -26.07 -12.79
CA SER A 423 -23.83 -25.09 -13.12
C SER A 423 -23.16 -24.43 -11.90
N ARG A 424 -23.87 -24.29 -10.78
CA ARG A 424 -23.37 -23.63 -9.55
C ARG A 424 -22.68 -24.60 -8.61
N MET A 425 -23.21 -25.81 -8.50
CA MET A 425 -22.52 -26.92 -7.83
C MET A 425 -21.22 -27.26 -8.55
N GLU A 426 -21.24 -27.28 -9.89
CA GLU A 426 -20.05 -27.41 -10.72
C GLU A 426 -19.02 -26.29 -10.42
N THR A 427 -19.45 -25.03 -10.33
CA THR A 427 -18.51 -23.92 -10.03
C THR A 427 -17.84 -24.07 -8.65
N THR A 428 -18.58 -24.54 -7.65
CA THR A 428 -18.06 -24.74 -6.27
C THR A 428 -17.16 -25.96 -6.18
N GLN A 429 -17.51 -27.07 -6.84
CA GLN A 429 -16.66 -28.24 -6.97
C GLN A 429 -15.34 -27.92 -7.69
N GLN A 430 -15.41 -27.16 -8.79
CA GLN A 430 -14.23 -26.73 -9.55
C GLN A 430 -13.32 -25.79 -8.74
N LEU A 431 -13.88 -24.94 -7.87
CA LEU A 431 -13.10 -24.13 -6.94
C LEU A 431 -12.32 -24.98 -5.93
N VAL A 432 -12.97 -25.98 -5.32
CA VAL A 432 -12.34 -26.90 -4.36
C VAL A 432 -11.25 -27.74 -5.03
N LEU A 433 -11.53 -28.27 -6.23
CA LEU A 433 -10.56 -29.02 -7.02
C LEU A 433 -9.33 -28.17 -7.40
N ALA A 434 -9.54 -26.92 -7.79
CA ALA A 434 -8.45 -26.00 -8.12
C ALA A 434 -7.56 -25.73 -6.90
N LEU A 435 -8.14 -25.45 -5.72
CA LEU A 435 -7.39 -25.18 -4.49
C LEU A 435 -6.64 -26.44 -3.98
N ARG A 436 -7.26 -27.62 -4.04
CA ARG A 436 -6.60 -28.91 -3.71
C ARG A 436 -5.37 -29.13 -4.58
N TRP A 437 -5.52 -28.90 -5.88
CA TRP A 437 -4.43 -29.11 -6.82
C TRP A 437 -3.27 -28.14 -6.58
N ILE A 438 -3.55 -26.86 -6.28
CA ILE A 438 -2.49 -25.90 -5.96
C ILE A 438 -1.79 -26.23 -4.63
N ALA A 439 -2.54 -26.65 -3.61
CA ALA A 439 -1.95 -27.09 -2.33
C ALA A 439 -1.04 -28.32 -2.51
N ARG A 440 -1.43 -29.28 -3.34
CA ARG A 440 -0.60 -30.45 -3.70
C ARG A 440 0.63 -30.08 -4.52
N CYS A 441 0.54 -29.05 -5.36
CA CYS A 441 1.70 -28.56 -6.11
C CYS A 441 2.82 -28.04 -5.19
N ARG A 442 2.49 -27.56 -3.98
CA ARG A 442 3.46 -27.21 -2.92
C ARG A 442 4.17 -28.43 -2.36
N GLU A 443 3.44 -29.53 -2.20
CA GLU A 443 3.90 -30.72 -1.46
C GLU A 443 4.65 -31.73 -2.34
N GLY A 444 4.68 -31.52 -3.66
CA GLY A 444 5.34 -32.43 -4.59
C GLY A 444 4.58 -33.74 -4.82
N THR A 445 3.35 -33.85 -4.32
CA THR A 445 2.49 -35.03 -4.39
C THR A 445 1.43 -34.83 -5.46
N TYR A 446 1.78 -35.14 -6.72
CA TYR A 446 0.92 -34.92 -7.88
C TYR A 446 0.15 -36.21 -8.24
N ASP A 447 -1.17 -36.13 -8.40
CA ASP A 447 -1.99 -37.24 -8.91
C ASP A 447 -1.94 -37.33 -10.47
N GLY A 448 -1.44 -36.29 -11.15
CA GLY A 448 -1.26 -36.22 -12.61
C GLY A 448 -1.19 -34.79 -13.17
N LEU A 449 -0.73 -34.63 -14.42
CA LEU A 449 -0.73 -33.35 -15.14
C LEU A 449 -2.17 -32.98 -15.53
N LEU A 450 -2.62 -31.77 -15.20
CA LEU A 450 -3.92 -31.29 -15.68
C LEU A 450 -3.88 -31.05 -17.18
N SER A 451 -5.00 -31.33 -17.87
CA SER A 451 -5.16 -30.87 -19.24
C SER A 451 -5.25 -29.34 -19.26
N ARG A 452 -4.83 -28.72 -20.36
CA ARG A 452 -4.83 -27.26 -20.52
C ARG A 452 -6.21 -26.65 -20.31
N GLU A 453 -7.27 -27.30 -20.80
CA GLU A 453 -8.65 -26.83 -20.65
C GLU A 453 -9.08 -26.77 -19.18
N VAL A 454 -8.67 -27.76 -18.37
CA VAL A 454 -8.97 -27.80 -16.94
C VAL A 454 -8.18 -26.73 -16.19
N ALA A 455 -6.90 -26.52 -16.54
CA ALA A 455 -6.09 -25.46 -15.96
C ALA A 455 -6.63 -24.05 -16.30
N GLU A 456 -7.11 -23.84 -17.54
CA GLU A 456 -7.76 -22.60 -17.97
C GLU A 456 -9.08 -22.38 -17.21
N LYS A 457 -9.87 -23.44 -17.00
CA LYS A 457 -11.12 -23.39 -16.22
C LYS A 457 -10.85 -23.06 -14.74
N HIS A 458 -9.86 -23.70 -14.12
CA HIS A 458 -9.41 -23.39 -12.76
C HIS A 458 -8.93 -21.93 -12.66
N GLY A 459 -8.07 -21.48 -13.58
CA GLY A 459 -7.58 -20.11 -13.61
C GLY A 459 -8.70 -19.08 -13.77
N ALA A 460 -9.68 -19.33 -14.65
CA ALA A 460 -10.82 -18.44 -14.85
C ALA A 460 -11.75 -18.37 -13.63
N ILE A 461 -12.00 -19.49 -12.96
CA ILE A 461 -12.84 -19.54 -11.75
C ILE A 461 -12.12 -18.84 -10.59
N LEU A 462 -10.86 -19.15 -10.36
CA LEU A 462 -10.05 -18.52 -9.32
C LEU A 462 -9.87 -17.02 -9.59
N GLY A 463 -9.64 -16.59 -10.83
CA GLY A 463 -9.53 -15.18 -11.19
C GLY A 463 -10.83 -14.38 -11.04
N LYS A 464 -11.99 -15.00 -11.28
CA LYS A 464 -13.31 -14.37 -11.06
C LYS A 464 -13.65 -14.20 -9.59
N LEU A 465 -13.27 -15.18 -8.77
CA LEU A 465 -13.60 -15.22 -7.35
C LEU A 465 -12.52 -14.58 -6.47
N MET A 466 -11.29 -14.48 -6.97
CA MET A 466 -10.12 -14.00 -6.24
C MET A 466 -9.22 -13.12 -7.14
N PRO A 467 -8.97 -11.86 -6.78
CA PRO A 467 -7.99 -11.03 -7.47
C PRO A 467 -6.60 -11.70 -7.45
N GLY A 468 -6.05 -11.98 -8.63
CA GLY A 468 -4.75 -12.65 -8.81
C GLY A 468 -4.76 -14.18 -8.64
N GLY A 469 -5.94 -14.81 -8.48
CA GLY A 469 -6.06 -16.26 -8.35
C GLY A 469 -5.75 -17.03 -9.65
N ASP A 470 -5.94 -16.38 -10.79
CA ASP A 470 -5.55 -16.87 -12.12
C ASP A 470 -4.03 -17.03 -12.25
N VAL A 471 -3.27 -16.02 -11.82
CA VAL A 471 -1.80 -16.02 -11.78
C VAL A 471 -1.29 -17.19 -10.93
N PHE A 472 -1.94 -17.41 -9.79
CA PHE A 472 -1.59 -18.46 -8.85
C PHE A 472 -1.80 -19.87 -9.44
N SER A 473 -2.92 -20.05 -10.16
CA SER A 473 -3.22 -21.28 -10.91
C SER A 473 -2.15 -21.58 -11.96
N TRP A 474 -1.73 -20.56 -12.72
CA TRP A 474 -0.70 -20.72 -13.76
C TRP A 474 0.69 -21.04 -13.20
N HIS A 475 1.06 -20.47 -12.04
CA HIS A 475 2.33 -20.82 -11.37
C HIS A 475 2.33 -22.28 -10.90
N ALA A 476 1.21 -22.77 -10.35
CA ALA A 476 1.10 -24.18 -9.96
C ALA A 476 1.19 -25.11 -11.18
N HIS A 477 0.62 -24.72 -12.32
CA HIS A 477 0.68 -25.48 -13.57
C HIS A 477 2.09 -25.57 -14.14
N ALA A 478 2.81 -24.46 -14.13
CA ALA A 478 4.21 -24.43 -14.54
C ALA A 478 5.08 -25.35 -13.68
N VAL A 479 4.87 -25.37 -12.36
CA VAL A 479 5.58 -26.27 -11.44
C VAL A 479 5.27 -27.74 -11.78
N ALA A 480 3.99 -28.09 -11.94
CA ALA A 480 3.59 -29.45 -12.29
C ALA A 480 4.24 -29.92 -13.61
N LYS A 481 4.20 -29.09 -14.66
CA LYS A 481 4.88 -29.37 -15.94
C LYS A 481 6.39 -29.57 -15.77
N ALA A 482 7.04 -28.73 -14.98
CA ALA A 482 8.48 -28.85 -14.74
C ALA A 482 8.84 -30.19 -14.08
N TYR A 483 8.08 -30.62 -13.07
CA TYR A 483 8.29 -31.93 -12.42
C TYR A 483 8.06 -33.13 -13.35
N HIS A 484 7.18 -32.99 -14.34
CA HIS A 484 6.96 -33.98 -15.38
C HIS A 484 7.95 -33.88 -16.57
N GLY A 485 8.95 -33.01 -16.49
CA GLY A 485 9.99 -32.84 -17.52
C GLY A 485 9.59 -31.90 -18.68
N GLU A 486 8.40 -31.31 -18.66
CA GLU A 486 7.90 -30.35 -19.66
C GLU A 486 8.28 -28.91 -19.31
N ILE A 487 9.57 -28.66 -19.02
CA ILE A 487 10.05 -27.36 -18.51
C ILE A 487 9.76 -26.21 -19.49
N GLU A 488 9.93 -26.42 -20.79
CA GLU A 488 9.67 -25.36 -21.79
C GLU A 488 8.20 -24.95 -21.84
N SER A 489 7.29 -25.92 -21.80
CA SER A 489 5.84 -25.70 -21.70
C SER A 489 5.46 -25.03 -20.37
N GLY A 490 6.19 -25.31 -19.29
CA GLY A 490 6.04 -24.62 -18.00
C GLY A 490 6.51 -23.16 -18.03
N LEU A 491 7.58 -22.85 -18.79
CA LEU A 491 8.04 -21.47 -18.98
C LEU A 491 7.01 -20.62 -19.73
N GLU A 492 6.27 -21.20 -20.68
CA GLU A 492 5.17 -20.52 -21.36
C GLU A 492 4.02 -20.17 -20.41
N ASP A 493 3.70 -21.06 -19.47
CA ASP A 493 2.66 -20.83 -18.47
C ASP A 493 3.09 -19.75 -17.45
N LEU A 494 4.37 -19.71 -17.06
CA LEU A 494 4.92 -18.61 -16.26
C LEU A 494 4.86 -17.29 -17.03
N ASP A 495 5.23 -17.29 -18.32
CA ASP A 495 5.15 -16.09 -19.15
C ASP A 495 3.71 -15.59 -19.28
N ARG A 496 2.73 -16.50 -19.41
CA ARG A 496 1.30 -16.16 -19.39
C ARG A 496 0.87 -15.57 -18.06
N ALA A 497 1.36 -16.11 -16.94
CA ALA A 497 1.11 -15.56 -15.62
C ALA A 497 1.69 -14.13 -15.48
N MET A 498 2.78 -13.80 -16.18
CA MET A 498 3.35 -12.44 -16.24
C MET A 498 2.60 -11.51 -17.20
N ARG A 499 2.13 -12.00 -18.35
CA ARG A 499 1.45 -11.20 -19.40
C ARG A 499 0.09 -10.62 -18.97
N LEU A 500 -0.55 -11.21 -17.96
CA LEU A 500 -1.89 -10.82 -17.50
C LEU A 500 -1.91 -9.80 -16.34
N LEU A 501 -0.75 -9.24 -15.94
CA LEU A 501 -0.65 -8.41 -14.74
C LEU A 501 -0.32 -6.92 -15.02
N SER A 502 -1.33 -6.09 -14.72
CA SER A 502 -1.20 -4.74 -14.14
C SER A 502 -0.06 -4.67 -13.09
N PRO A 503 0.64 -3.51 -12.92
CA PRO A 503 1.77 -3.37 -12.00
C PRO A 503 1.52 -4.01 -10.64
N MET A 504 2.44 -4.90 -10.25
CA MET A 504 2.51 -5.67 -8.99
C MET A 504 1.63 -5.16 -7.84
N ALA A 505 0.42 -5.71 -7.78
CA ALA A 505 -0.46 -5.76 -6.62
C ALA A 505 -1.57 -6.78 -6.99
N LEU A 506 -1.84 -7.91 -6.33
CA LEU A 506 -1.53 -8.41 -5.00
C LEU A 506 -1.69 -9.95 -4.99
N PRO A 507 -0.60 -10.72 -4.82
CA PRO A 507 -0.67 -12.01 -4.14
C PRO A 507 -0.29 -11.89 -2.65
N GLY A 508 0.36 -10.78 -2.30
CA GLY A 508 0.74 -10.44 -0.93
C GLY A 508 -0.45 -10.29 0.02
N ARG A 509 -1.62 -9.91 -0.49
CA ARG A 509 -2.82 -9.78 0.34
C ARG A 509 -3.28 -11.14 0.90
N TRP A 510 -3.25 -12.19 0.07
CA TRP A 510 -3.76 -13.51 0.42
C TRP A 510 -2.77 -14.34 1.24
N SER A 511 -1.48 -14.27 0.92
CA SER A 511 -0.44 -14.87 1.75
C SER A 511 -0.34 -14.24 3.14
N ARG A 512 -0.76 -12.96 3.28
CA ARG A 512 -0.96 -12.29 4.58
C ARG A 512 -2.28 -12.63 5.26
N GLU A 513 -3.37 -12.77 4.50
CA GLU A 513 -4.68 -13.14 5.04
C GLU A 513 -4.72 -14.63 5.48
N PHE A 514 -3.90 -15.51 4.88
CA PHE A 514 -3.91 -16.96 5.11
C PHE A 514 -2.49 -17.60 5.13
N PRO A 515 -1.61 -17.21 6.07
CA PRO A 515 -0.23 -17.68 6.12
C PRO A 515 -0.14 -19.20 6.35
N GLY A 516 0.68 -19.89 5.53
CA GLY A 516 1.04 -21.31 5.72
C GLY A 516 0.16 -22.36 5.01
N LEU A 517 -0.91 -21.96 4.31
CA LEU A 517 -1.87 -22.91 3.73
C LEU A 517 -1.89 -22.94 2.20
N LEU A 518 -1.89 -21.78 1.56
CA LEU A 518 -1.63 -21.66 0.13
C LEU A 518 -0.16 -21.27 -0.05
N PRO A 519 0.58 -21.86 -1.01
CA PRO A 519 1.93 -21.41 -1.27
C PRO A 519 1.95 -19.93 -1.67
N THR A 520 3.04 -19.24 -1.40
CA THR A 520 3.23 -17.90 -2.02
C THR A 520 3.63 -18.08 -3.48
N PRO A 521 3.38 -17.12 -4.37
CA PRO A 521 3.97 -17.17 -5.71
C PRO A 521 5.49 -17.27 -5.67
N ALA A 522 6.15 -16.65 -4.68
CA ALA A 522 7.58 -16.81 -4.47
C ALA A 522 7.98 -18.26 -4.14
N GLN A 523 7.17 -18.96 -3.34
CA GLN A 523 7.37 -20.37 -3.02
C GLN A 523 7.20 -21.27 -4.25
N LEU A 524 6.12 -21.09 -5.04
CA LEU A 524 5.93 -21.85 -6.29
C LEU A 524 7.04 -21.57 -7.30
N ALA A 525 7.44 -20.30 -7.44
CA ALA A 525 8.56 -19.91 -8.29
C ALA A 525 9.90 -20.49 -7.82
N ALA A 526 10.14 -20.54 -6.51
CA ALA A 526 11.34 -21.14 -5.93
C ALA A 526 11.38 -22.65 -6.20
N VAL A 527 10.24 -23.33 -6.11
CA VAL A 527 10.10 -24.75 -6.46
C VAL A 527 10.37 -24.98 -7.94
N PHE A 528 9.76 -24.19 -8.84
CA PHE A 528 10.06 -24.26 -10.28
C PHE A 528 11.56 -24.07 -10.56
N GLY A 529 12.17 -23.04 -9.96
CA GLY A 529 13.59 -22.76 -10.09
C GLY A 529 14.48 -23.89 -9.56
N ARG A 530 14.06 -24.59 -8.50
CA ARG A 530 14.75 -25.77 -7.98
C ARG A 530 14.73 -26.93 -9.00
N VAL A 531 13.59 -27.21 -9.60
CA VAL A 531 13.48 -28.23 -10.65
C VAL A 531 14.39 -27.91 -11.85
N VAL A 532 14.48 -26.63 -12.23
CA VAL A 532 15.40 -26.21 -13.31
C VAL A 532 16.87 -26.35 -12.89
N LEU A 533 17.23 -26.02 -11.64
CA LEU A 533 18.59 -26.21 -11.12
C LEU A 533 19.00 -27.69 -11.15
N ASP A 534 18.09 -28.59 -10.80
CA ASP A 534 18.35 -30.03 -10.76
C ASP A 534 18.67 -30.61 -12.16
N GLN A 535 18.25 -29.94 -13.24
CA GLN A 535 18.62 -30.31 -14.61
C GLN A 535 20.07 -29.95 -14.96
N GLY A 536 20.70 -29.01 -14.25
CA GLY A 536 22.10 -28.61 -14.46
C GLY A 536 22.41 -27.96 -15.81
N LYS A 537 21.40 -27.53 -16.59
CA LYS A 537 21.58 -26.94 -17.92
C LYS A 537 21.64 -25.40 -17.85
N PRO A 538 22.73 -24.75 -18.30
CA PRO A 538 22.89 -23.29 -18.21
C PRO A 538 21.87 -22.54 -19.07
N GLU A 539 21.50 -23.08 -20.24
CA GLU A 539 20.50 -22.48 -21.14
C GLU A 539 19.10 -22.45 -20.51
N LEU A 540 18.70 -23.53 -19.83
CA LEU A 540 17.42 -23.59 -19.13
C LEU A 540 17.40 -22.68 -17.90
N ALA A 541 18.53 -22.59 -17.18
CA ALA A 541 18.67 -21.66 -16.07
C ALA A 541 18.50 -20.21 -16.53
N ARG A 542 19.07 -19.84 -17.68
CA ARG A 542 18.90 -18.52 -18.30
C ARG A 542 17.43 -18.26 -18.68
N LYS A 543 16.79 -19.18 -19.40
CA LYS A 543 15.36 -19.07 -19.77
C LYS A 543 14.44 -18.97 -18.54
N ALA A 544 14.73 -19.71 -17.47
CA ALA A 544 13.98 -19.63 -16.23
C ALA A 544 14.13 -18.27 -15.53
N LEU A 545 15.34 -17.72 -15.47
CA LEU A 545 15.59 -16.38 -14.93
C LEU A 545 14.79 -15.29 -15.65
N GLU A 546 14.56 -15.43 -16.96
CA GLU A 546 13.76 -14.47 -17.73
C GLU A 546 12.28 -14.42 -17.30
N LYS A 547 11.73 -15.56 -16.83
CA LYS A 547 10.29 -15.76 -16.58
C LYS A 547 9.92 -15.88 -15.10
N LEU A 548 10.88 -16.07 -14.21
CA LEU A 548 10.62 -16.14 -12.77
C LEU A 548 10.18 -14.75 -12.25
N PRO A 549 9.21 -14.68 -11.32
CA PRO A 549 8.84 -13.43 -10.66
C PRO A 549 9.96 -12.92 -9.74
N MET A 550 9.92 -11.63 -9.38
CA MET A 550 10.81 -11.06 -8.35
C MET A 550 10.12 -10.99 -6.98
N PRO A 551 10.79 -11.42 -5.89
CA PRO A 551 10.19 -11.44 -4.56
C PRO A 551 9.79 -10.03 -4.12
N GLY A 552 8.61 -9.86 -3.54
CA GLY A 552 8.19 -8.58 -2.92
C GLY A 552 8.94 -8.33 -1.60
N SER A 553 8.98 -7.07 -1.13
CA SER A 553 9.60 -6.71 0.17
C SER A 553 8.98 -7.45 1.36
N ASP A 554 7.71 -7.85 1.21
CA ASP A 554 6.88 -8.40 2.28
C ASP A 554 6.41 -9.84 1.94
N ASP A 555 7.12 -10.54 1.06
CA ASP A 555 6.81 -11.94 0.72
C ASP A 555 7.48 -12.89 1.71
N ALA A 556 6.66 -13.69 2.41
CA ALA A 556 7.12 -14.63 3.44
C ALA A 556 8.17 -15.64 2.93
N HIS A 557 8.19 -15.96 1.62
CA HIS A 557 9.17 -16.87 1.02
C HIS A 557 10.15 -16.17 0.08
N GLY A 558 10.23 -14.82 0.16
CA GLY A 558 11.12 -14.03 -0.69
C GLY A 558 12.59 -14.42 -0.54
N ALA A 559 13.03 -14.79 0.66
CA ALA A 559 14.40 -15.23 0.93
C ALA A 559 14.74 -16.57 0.24
N GLU A 560 13.78 -17.51 0.18
CA GLU A 560 13.96 -18.79 -0.50
C GLU A 560 14.08 -18.59 -2.01
N LEU A 561 13.20 -17.80 -2.62
CA LEU A 561 13.27 -17.45 -4.03
C LEU A 561 14.58 -16.72 -4.37
N THR A 562 15.03 -15.78 -3.52
CA THR A 562 16.29 -15.06 -3.71
C THR A 562 17.49 -16.00 -3.70
N SER A 563 17.48 -17.01 -2.83
CA SER A 563 18.52 -18.04 -2.76
C SER A 563 18.56 -18.90 -4.04
N ILE A 564 17.39 -19.32 -4.54
CA ILE A 564 17.27 -20.07 -5.80
C ILE A 564 17.71 -19.22 -6.99
N GLU A 565 17.29 -17.96 -7.06
CA GLU A 565 17.69 -17.03 -8.12
C GLU A 565 19.22 -16.86 -8.18
N LYS A 566 19.89 -16.70 -7.03
CA LYS A 566 21.35 -16.59 -6.95
C LYS A 566 22.03 -17.84 -7.53
N LYS A 567 21.51 -19.03 -7.25
CA LYS A 567 22.02 -20.30 -7.79
C LYS A 567 21.80 -20.41 -9.30
N LEU A 568 20.62 -20.00 -9.79
CA LEU A 568 20.30 -20.01 -11.22
C LEU A 568 21.20 -19.04 -11.99
N ARG A 569 21.46 -17.84 -11.44
CA ARG A 569 22.40 -16.86 -12.02
C ARG A 569 23.81 -17.40 -12.11
N ALA A 570 24.29 -18.05 -11.04
CA ALA A 570 25.62 -18.69 -11.03
C ALA A 570 25.73 -19.79 -12.11
N LEU A 571 24.68 -20.61 -12.26
CA LEU A 571 24.64 -21.66 -13.29
C LEU A 571 24.57 -21.09 -14.71
N ALA A 572 23.84 -19.99 -14.90
CA ALA A 572 23.67 -19.32 -16.20
C ALA A 572 24.84 -18.37 -16.58
N GLY A 573 25.79 -18.12 -15.67
CA GLY A 573 26.89 -17.18 -15.90
C GLY A 573 26.44 -15.72 -15.98
N VAL A 574 25.35 -15.35 -15.28
CA VAL A 574 24.79 -13.98 -15.28
C VAL A 574 25.23 -13.26 -14.02
N ASP A 575 25.69 -12.02 -14.16
CA ASP A 575 26.03 -11.16 -13.03
C ASP A 575 24.81 -10.89 -12.12
N ALA A 576 25.05 -10.65 -10.82
CA ALA A 576 24.01 -10.31 -9.86
C ALA A 576 23.36 -8.93 -10.13
N GLU A 577 24.08 -8.03 -10.80
CA GLU A 577 23.61 -6.67 -11.03
C GLU A 577 22.80 -6.52 -12.33
N VAL A 578 23.14 -7.30 -13.36
CA VAL A 578 22.51 -7.32 -14.69
C VAL A 578 21.20 -8.12 -14.65
N GLU A 579 20.16 -7.63 -15.31
CA GLU A 579 18.91 -8.39 -15.49
C GLU A 579 18.84 -9.03 -16.88
N VAL A 580 18.30 -10.25 -16.95
CA VAL A 580 18.23 -11.03 -18.20
C VAL A 580 16.99 -10.70 -19.02
N SER A 581 15.90 -10.24 -18.39
CA SER A 581 14.66 -9.89 -19.07
C SER A 581 14.24 -8.42 -18.87
N PRO A 582 13.65 -7.78 -19.90
CA PRO A 582 13.15 -6.41 -19.81
C PRO A 582 12.09 -6.21 -18.73
N ASP A 583 11.18 -7.17 -18.56
CA ASP A 583 10.13 -7.14 -17.54
C ASP A 583 10.72 -7.05 -16.12
N ARG A 584 11.74 -7.88 -15.82
CA ARG A 584 12.42 -7.88 -14.53
C ARG A 584 13.30 -6.65 -14.34
N ALA A 585 13.97 -6.20 -15.39
CA ALA A 585 14.78 -5.00 -15.36
C ALA A 585 13.93 -3.76 -15.06
N LEU A 586 12.75 -3.62 -15.66
CA LEU A 586 11.82 -2.50 -15.42
C LEU A 586 11.31 -2.51 -13.98
N LEU A 587 10.98 -3.69 -13.48
CA LEU A 587 10.49 -3.84 -12.11
C LEU A 587 11.61 -3.56 -11.07
N LYS A 588 12.86 -3.93 -11.37
CA LYS A 588 14.02 -3.67 -10.50
C LYS A 588 14.42 -2.19 -10.56
N ALA A 589 14.32 -1.57 -11.73
CA ALA A 589 14.45 -0.13 -11.90
C ALA A 589 13.40 0.60 -11.06
N SER A 590 12.12 0.22 -11.13
CA SER A 590 11.03 0.82 -10.36
C SER A 590 11.28 0.84 -8.86
N ARG A 591 11.81 -0.27 -8.32
CA ARG A 591 12.14 -0.41 -6.89
C ARG A 591 13.37 0.39 -6.46
N LYS A 592 14.33 0.61 -7.37
CA LYS A 592 15.56 1.35 -7.09
C LYS A 592 15.37 2.86 -7.24
N ASP A 593 14.80 3.26 -8.37
CA ASP A 593 14.48 4.65 -8.70
C ASP A 593 13.32 4.70 -9.73
N PRO A 594 12.13 5.20 -9.35
CA PRO A 594 11.02 5.39 -10.27
C PRO A 594 11.36 6.21 -11.51
N ARG A 595 12.33 7.14 -11.42
CA ARG A 595 12.79 7.97 -12.55
C ARG A 595 13.48 7.12 -13.63
N ALA A 596 14.13 6.01 -13.27
CA ALA A 596 14.76 5.11 -14.23
C ALA A 596 13.73 4.43 -15.14
N VAL A 597 12.58 4.04 -14.60
CA VAL A 597 11.48 3.47 -15.41
C VAL A 597 10.90 4.51 -16.35
N ARG A 598 10.71 5.74 -15.85
CA ARG A 598 10.26 6.87 -16.66
C ARG A 598 11.21 7.12 -17.82
N LEU A 599 12.52 7.22 -17.55
CA LEU A 599 13.56 7.35 -18.57
C LEU A 599 13.55 6.18 -19.57
N ALA A 600 13.44 4.94 -19.11
CA ALA A 600 13.43 3.77 -19.98
C ALA A 600 12.26 3.79 -20.98
N ARG A 601 11.09 4.27 -20.55
CA ARG A 601 9.89 4.42 -21.38
C ARG A 601 10.03 5.55 -22.39
N VAL A 602 10.55 6.71 -21.96
CA VAL A 602 10.83 7.86 -22.84
C VAL A 602 11.79 7.45 -23.94
N LEU A 603 12.94 6.89 -23.57
CA LEU A 603 13.98 6.50 -24.52
C LEU A 603 13.53 5.39 -25.48
N ALA A 604 12.52 4.58 -25.12
CA ALA A 604 11.96 3.59 -26.04
C ALA A 604 11.37 4.24 -27.30
N PHE A 605 10.96 5.51 -27.26
CA PHE A 605 10.43 6.25 -28.42
C PHE A 605 11.50 6.99 -29.23
N PHE A 606 12.73 7.08 -28.75
CA PHE A 606 13.84 7.69 -29.49
C PHE A 606 14.41 6.75 -30.56
N ALA A 607 15.08 7.30 -31.57
CA ALA A 607 15.80 6.54 -32.59
C ALA A 607 16.99 5.74 -32.03
N GLU A 608 17.49 4.75 -32.79
CA GLU A 608 18.67 3.92 -32.45
C GLU A 608 20.01 4.66 -32.59
N ALA A 609 19.97 5.98 -32.78
CA ALA A 609 21.14 6.84 -32.85
C ALA A 609 21.63 7.22 -31.44
N ASP A 610 22.84 7.75 -31.37
CA ASP A 610 23.47 8.17 -30.12
C ASP A 610 22.80 9.43 -29.58
N LEU A 611 22.34 9.37 -28.33
CA LEU A 611 21.76 10.52 -27.65
C LEU A 611 22.80 11.20 -26.73
N PRO A 612 22.99 12.52 -26.83
CA PRO A 612 23.86 13.26 -25.91
C PRO A 612 23.35 13.18 -24.45
N ARG A 613 24.14 12.57 -23.54
CA ARG A 613 23.76 12.36 -22.13
C ARG A 613 23.37 13.65 -21.40
N GLU A 614 24.04 14.76 -21.73
CA GLU A 614 23.85 16.08 -21.13
C GLU A 614 22.47 16.68 -21.42
N ARG A 615 21.73 16.14 -22.40
CA ARG A 615 20.43 16.66 -22.85
C ARG A 615 19.23 15.91 -22.26
N LEU A 616 19.47 14.92 -21.40
CA LEU A 616 18.42 14.20 -20.67
C LEU A 616 17.87 14.94 -19.44
N GLY A 617 18.45 16.11 -19.10
CA GLY A 617 18.07 16.88 -17.92
C GLY A 617 18.11 16.04 -16.65
N ASP A 618 17.10 16.21 -15.78
CA ASP A 618 16.96 15.49 -14.51
C ASP A 618 16.84 13.97 -14.67
N LEU A 619 16.41 13.48 -15.84
CA LEU A 619 16.35 12.04 -16.10
C LEU A 619 17.75 11.45 -16.30
N GLY A 620 18.75 12.27 -16.64
CA GLY A 620 20.14 11.84 -16.76
C GLY A 620 20.70 11.25 -15.46
N GLU A 621 20.19 11.67 -14.30
CA GLU A 621 20.58 11.12 -12.99
C GLU A 621 20.22 9.63 -12.84
N ALA A 622 19.22 9.14 -13.59
CA ALA A 622 18.76 7.76 -13.55
C ALA A 622 19.47 6.84 -14.58
N LEU A 623 20.31 7.40 -15.46
CA LEU A 623 21.06 6.66 -16.48
C LEU A 623 21.97 5.56 -15.89
N PRO A 624 22.70 5.78 -14.77
CA PRO A 624 23.51 4.73 -14.14
C PRO A 624 22.70 3.52 -13.68
N VAL A 625 21.43 3.72 -13.29
CA VAL A 625 20.53 2.63 -12.89
C VAL A 625 20.19 1.76 -14.10
N LEU A 626 19.91 2.36 -15.26
CA LEU A 626 19.61 1.63 -16.49
C LEU A 626 20.83 0.90 -17.06
N LEU A 627 22.01 1.52 -17.03
CA LEU A 627 23.29 0.90 -17.41
C LEU A 627 23.58 -0.33 -16.54
N LYS A 628 23.50 -0.17 -15.22
CA LYS A 628 23.74 -1.26 -14.25
C LYS A 628 22.76 -2.43 -14.39
N LEU A 629 21.54 -2.18 -14.86
CA LEU A 629 20.51 -3.20 -15.07
C LEU A 629 20.55 -3.84 -16.47
N GLY A 630 21.43 -3.37 -17.36
CA GLY A 630 21.61 -3.93 -18.71
C GLY A 630 20.63 -3.42 -19.77
N PHE A 631 19.87 -2.35 -19.51
CA PHE A 631 19.00 -1.73 -20.53
C PHE A 631 19.79 -1.08 -21.67
N LEU A 632 21.01 -0.66 -21.36
CA LEU A 632 21.85 0.19 -22.18
C LEU A 632 23.22 -0.45 -22.32
N ARG A 633 23.80 -0.40 -23.51
CA ARG A 633 25.20 -0.78 -23.78
C ARG A 633 26.07 0.47 -23.70
N GLU A 634 27.18 0.37 -22.99
CA GLU A 634 28.20 1.43 -22.94
C GLU A 634 29.38 1.01 -23.81
N GLU A 635 29.56 1.71 -24.93
CA GLU A 635 30.70 1.55 -25.82
C GLU A 635 31.25 2.95 -26.12
N ALA A 636 32.53 3.21 -25.77
CA ALA A 636 33.28 4.41 -26.18
C ALA A 636 32.49 5.75 -26.14
N ASP A 637 32.10 6.18 -24.94
CA ASP A 637 31.34 7.43 -24.66
C ASP A 637 29.89 7.47 -25.17
N VAL A 638 29.43 6.41 -25.84
CA VAL A 638 28.08 6.27 -26.39
C VAL A 638 27.24 5.31 -25.53
N VAL A 639 25.97 5.65 -25.38
CA VAL A 639 24.96 4.82 -24.70
C VAL A 639 23.92 4.41 -25.73
N SER A 640 23.93 3.13 -26.11
CA SER A 640 22.98 2.59 -27.09
C SER A 640 21.97 1.66 -26.43
N TYR A 641 20.73 1.68 -26.92
CA TYR A 641 19.67 0.80 -26.44
C TYR A 641 19.91 -0.63 -26.91
N GLU A 642 19.68 -1.62 -26.03
CA GLU A 642 19.54 -2.98 -26.51
C GLU A 642 18.20 -3.13 -27.28
N PRO A 643 18.20 -3.55 -28.57
CA PRO A 643 16.98 -3.61 -29.38
C PRO A 643 15.87 -4.49 -28.80
N THR A 644 16.24 -5.57 -28.12
CA THR A 644 15.34 -6.52 -27.44
C THR A 644 14.56 -5.86 -26.30
N PHE A 645 15.18 -4.92 -25.58
CA PHE A 645 14.55 -4.17 -24.49
C PHE A 645 13.60 -3.09 -25.02
N ARG A 646 13.97 -2.39 -26.10
CA ARG A 646 13.14 -1.31 -26.68
C ARG A 646 11.77 -1.80 -27.15
N ALA A 647 11.74 -2.87 -27.96
CA ALA A 647 10.49 -3.44 -28.46
C ALA A 647 9.60 -3.93 -27.31
N ARG A 648 10.20 -4.63 -26.34
CA ARG A 648 9.47 -5.16 -25.20
C ARG A 648 8.91 -4.07 -24.29
N VAL A 649 9.65 -2.98 -24.05
CA VAL A 649 9.14 -1.82 -23.28
C VAL A 649 7.92 -1.22 -23.97
N ARG A 650 7.95 -1.05 -25.30
CA ARG A 650 6.79 -0.54 -26.07
C ARG A 650 5.56 -1.45 -25.95
N ASP A 651 5.75 -2.77 -26.05
CA ASP A 651 4.67 -3.76 -25.94
C ASP A 651 3.99 -3.76 -24.56
N LEU A 652 4.75 -3.49 -23.51
CA LEU A 652 4.27 -3.50 -22.13
C LEU A 652 3.55 -2.21 -21.70
N LEU A 653 3.65 -1.13 -22.48
CA LEU A 653 3.02 0.14 -22.15
C LEU A 653 1.51 0.04 -22.29
N SER A 654 0.79 0.35 -21.20
CA SER A 654 -0.64 0.65 -21.29
C SER A 654 -0.87 1.89 -22.17
N PRO A 655 -2.09 2.09 -22.71
CA PRO A 655 -2.41 3.29 -23.49
C PRO A 655 -2.03 4.59 -22.76
N ASP A 656 -2.37 4.71 -21.47
CA ASP A 656 -2.06 5.90 -20.67
C ASP A 656 -0.55 6.09 -20.45
N GLN A 657 0.19 5.00 -20.22
CA GLN A 657 1.64 5.07 -20.04
C GLN A 657 2.36 5.41 -21.34
N ARG A 658 1.83 4.97 -22.48
CA ARG A 658 2.32 5.33 -23.81
C ARG A 658 2.17 6.82 -24.07
N ILE A 659 0.99 7.38 -23.78
CA ILE A 659 0.70 8.81 -23.92
C ILE A 659 1.68 9.62 -23.06
N ALA A 660 1.79 9.30 -21.77
CA ALA A 660 2.69 10.01 -20.86
C ALA A 660 4.17 9.92 -21.29
N ALA A 661 4.64 8.73 -21.70
CA ALA A 661 6.02 8.56 -22.14
C ALA A 661 6.32 9.32 -23.43
N LEU A 662 5.37 9.36 -24.37
CA LEU A 662 5.54 10.07 -25.63
C LEU A 662 5.48 11.60 -25.44
N HIS A 663 4.59 12.08 -24.56
CA HIS A 663 4.52 13.49 -24.18
C HIS A 663 5.88 13.95 -23.62
N GLU A 664 6.41 13.23 -22.65
CA GLU A 664 7.72 13.53 -22.05
C GLU A 664 8.86 13.44 -23.07
N ALA A 665 8.83 12.47 -23.98
CA ALA A 665 9.81 12.34 -25.04
C ALA A 665 9.82 13.57 -25.97
N LEU A 666 8.63 14.05 -26.37
CA LEU A 666 8.49 15.23 -27.22
C LEU A 666 8.94 16.51 -26.50
N ASP A 667 8.57 16.68 -25.23
CA ASP A 667 8.98 17.83 -24.41
C ASP A 667 10.49 17.88 -24.20
N LEU A 668 11.12 16.74 -23.89
CA LEU A 668 12.57 16.65 -23.72
C LEU A 668 13.30 16.98 -25.02
N LEU A 669 12.83 16.46 -26.16
CA LEU A 669 13.41 16.78 -27.46
C LEU A 669 13.23 18.26 -27.82
N LEU A 670 12.07 18.84 -27.51
CA LEU A 670 11.81 20.26 -27.73
C LEU A 670 12.80 21.13 -26.94
N MET A 671 12.95 20.88 -25.64
CA MET A 671 13.89 21.61 -24.80
C MET A 671 15.34 21.43 -25.26
N ALA A 672 15.75 20.18 -25.51
CA ALA A 672 17.09 19.87 -26.00
C ALA A 672 17.39 20.56 -27.35
N TYR A 673 16.41 20.60 -28.26
CA TYR A 673 16.58 21.20 -29.57
C TYR A 673 16.72 22.73 -29.51
N LEU A 674 15.98 23.40 -28.61
CA LEU A 674 16.03 24.84 -28.43
C LEU A 674 17.41 25.30 -27.89
N GLU A 675 18.02 24.51 -27.02
CA GLU A 675 19.32 24.79 -26.40
C GLU A 675 20.53 24.29 -27.20
N ALA A 676 20.30 23.43 -28.19
CA ALA A 676 21.35 22.80 -28.99
C ALA A 676 22.04 23.77 -29.97
N SER A 677 23.35 23.58 -30.13
CA SER A 677 24.15 24.12 -31.24
C SER A 677 23.78 23.48 -32.58
N ALA A 678 24.26 24.05 -33.69
CA ALA A 678 23.96 23.52 -35.02
C ALA A 678 24.41 22.05 -35.22
N ARG A 679 25.53 21.66 -34.60
CA ARG A 679 26.03 20.28 -34.62
C ARG A 679 25.11 19.34 -33.84
N GLU A 680 24.78 19.69 -32.59
CA GLU A 680 23.91 18.88 -31.73
C GLU A 680 22.49 18.73 -32.31
N ARG A 681 21.96 19.74 -33.01
CA ARG A 681 20.68 19.62 -33.71
C ARG A 681 20.68 18.56 -34.82
N THR A 682 21.84 18.29 -35.40
CA THR A 682 22.00 17.21 -36.39
C THR A 682 21.96 15.84 -35.72
N GLU A 683 22.55 15.73 -34.52
CA GLU A 683 22.54 14.52 -33.69
C GLU A 683 21.12 14.24 -33.13
N LEU A 684 20.35 15.27 -32.79
CA LEU A 684 18.96 15.13 -32.33
C LEU A 684 17.95 14.76 -33.43
N TRP A 685 18.30 14.98 -34.70
CA TRP A 685 17.36 14.87 -35.82
C TRP A 685 16.71 13.48 -35.98
N PRO A 686 17.45 12.34 -35.92
CA PRO A 686 16.84 11.02 -35.99
C PRO A 686 15.80 10.80 -34.88
N HIS A 687 16.05 11.31 -33.67
CA HIS A 687 15.15 11.17 -32.53
C HIS A 687 13.86 11.97 -32.71
N VAL A 688 13.96 13.18 -33.28
CA VAL A 688 12.77 13.98 -33.65
C VAL A 688 11.91 13.21 -34.64
N GLN A 689 12.50 12.68 -35.72
CA GLN A 689 11.76 11.96 -36.75
C GLN A 689 11.03 10.71 -36.21
N GLU A 690 11.73 9.89 -35.42
CA GLU A 690 11.15 8.67 -34.84
C GLU A 690 10.02 8.99 -33.85
N THR A 691 10.22 9.98 -32.98
CA THR A 691 9.25 10.32 -31.93
C THR A 691 7.98 10.97 -32.51
N THR A 692 8.13 11.87 -33.48
CA THR A 692 6.97 12.48 -34.15
C THR A 692 6.23 11.46 -35.02
N LYS A 693 6.94 10.53 -35.67
CA LYS A 693 6.33 9.42 -36.41
C LYS A 693 5.49 8.53 -35.49
N ALA A 694 6.02 8.17 -34.33
CA ALA A 694 5.29 7.38 -33.32
C ALA A 694 4.01 8.09 -32.85
N ALA A 695 4.03 9.42 -32.68
CA ALA A 695 2.83 10.21 -32.36
C ALA A 695 1.75 10.09 -33.43
N VAL A 696 2.13 10.14 -34.71
CA VAL A 696 1.20 9.97 -35.83
C VAL A 696 0.65 8.56 -35.90
N GLU A 697 1.50 7.54 -35.79
CA GLU A 697 1.12 6.12 -35.86
C GLU A 697 0.13 5.74 -34.75
N HIS A 698 0.33 6.26 -33.55
CA HIS A 698 -0.52 5.98 -32.39
C HIS A 698 -1.70 6.94 -32.21
N GLN A 699 -1.78 8.00 -33.02
CA GLN A 699 -2.81 9.03 -32.96
C GLN A 699 -2.93 9.75 -31.61
N ILE A 700 -1.79 10.09 -30.99
CA ILE A 700 -1.70 10.73 -29.67
C ILE A 700 -0.67 11.86 -29.69
N GLU A 701 -0.72 12.78 -28.71
CA GLU A 701 0.27 13.87 -28.53
C GLU A 701 0.51 14.75 -29.79
N PHE A 702 -0.55 15.03 -30.55
CA PHE A 702 -0.44 15.83 -31.78
C PHE A 702 0.02 17.28 -31.53
N VAL A 703 -0.36 17.90 -30.41
CA VAL A 703 0.00 19.30 -30.13
C VAL A 703 1.49 19.45 -29.82
N PRO A 704 2.11 18.69 -28.90
CA PRO A 704 3.56 18.75 -28.69
C PRO A 704 4.37 18.34 -29.93
N ALA A 705 3.89 17.35 -30.69
CA ALA A 705 4.52 16.97 -31.95
C ALA A 705 4.47 18.10 -32.99
N ALA A 706 3.33 18.79 -33.11
CA ALA A 706 3.18 19.95 -33.98
C ALA A 706 4.11 21.10 -33.57
N GLU A 707 4.23 21.39 -32.27
CA GLU A 707 5.14 22.43 -31.78
C GLU A 707 6.60 22.09 -32.10
N LEU A 708 7.05 20.87 -31.81
CA LEU A 708 8.42 20.43 -32.11
C LEU A 708 8.74 20.57 -33.61
N LEU A 709 7.86 20.05 -34.48
CA LEU A 709 8.04 20.16 -35.93
C LEU A 709 8.04 21.61 -36.41
N ALA A 710 7.21 22.48 -35.82
CA ALA A 710 7.19 23.89 -36.16
C ALA A 710 8.52 24.59 -35.81
N ARG A 711 9.08 24.31 -34.62
CA ARG A 711 10.38 24.87 -34.20
C ARG A 711 11.52 24.39 -35.10
N VAL A 712 11.53 23.09 -35.42
CA VAL A 712 12.54 22.50 -36.32
C VAL A 712 12.41 23.06 -37.73
N GLY A 713 11.18 23.17 -38.26
CA GLY A 713 10.90 23.76 -39.57
C GLY A 713 11.36 25.22 -39.66
N ASN A 714 11.08 26.04 -38.65
CA ASN A 714 11.58 27.42 -38.59
C ASN A 714 13.12 27.47 -38.60
N GLN A 715 13.77 26.56 -37.87
CA GLN A 715 15.22 26.49 -37.83
C GLN A 715 15.82 26.06 -39.17
N ARG A 716 15.24 25.05 -39.86
CA ARG A 716 15.64 24.65 -41.22
C ARG A 716 15.50 25.79 -42.24
N ALA A 717 14.46 26.61 -42.09
CA ALA A 717 14.28 27.79 -42.93
C ALA A 717 15.41 28.82 -42.72
N ARG A 718 15.91 28.99 -41.48
CA ARG A 718 17.08 29.86 -41.20
C ARG A 718 18.38 29.30 -41.77
N GLU A 719 18.46 27.98 -41.90
CA GLU A 719 19.55 27.26 -42.56
C GLU A 719 19.40 27.25 -44.09
N LEU A 720 18.41 27.98 -44.64
CA LEU A 720 18.10 28.09 -46.07
C LEU A 720 17.61 26.77 -46.72
N SER A 721 17.25 25.76 -45.91
CA SER A 721 16.65 24.51 -46.37
C SER A 721 15.12 24.66 -46.49
N TYR A 722 14.67 25.47 -47.45
CA TYR A 722 13.25 25.85 -47.57
C TYR A 722 12.32 24.69 -47.93
N ALA A 723 12.80 23.70 -48.68
CA ALA A 723 12.02 22.53 -49.05
C ALA A 723 11.70 21.65 -47.83
N GLU A 724 12.72 21.32 -47.03
CA GLU A 724 12.56 20.56 -45.78
C GLU A 724 11.76 21.34 -44.74
N ALA A 725 12.04 22.65 -44.59
CA ALA A 725 11.30 23.51 -43.68
C ALA A 725 9.80 23.51 -44.00
N ARG A 726 9.47 23.58 -45.30
CA ARG A 726 8.08 23.56 -45.76
C ARG A 726 7.41 22.24 -45.42
N GLU A 727 8.05 21.11 -45.71
CA GLU A 727 7.49 19.79 -45.40
C GLU A 727 7.18 19.64 -43.91
N LEU A 728 8.11 20.05 -43.04
CA LEU A 728 7.93 19.96 -41.59
C LEU A 728 6.83 20.89 -41.07
N LEU A 729 6.74 22.10 -41.61
CA LEU A 729 5.68 23.04 -41.26
C LEU A 729 4.30 22.60 -41.77
N GLU A 730 4.23 21.96 -42.95
CA GLU A 730 2.99 21.35 -43.45
C GLU A 730 2.55 20.18 -42.54
N GLN A 731 3.48 19.33 -42.10
CA GLN A 731 3.21 18.27 -41.12
C GLN A 731 2.76 18.85 -39.76
N ALA A 732 3.43 19.90 -39.28
CA ALA A 732 3.04 20.59 -38.05
C ALA A 732 1.62 21.16 -38.14
N HIS A 733 1.25 21.74 -39.29
CA HIS A 733 -0.08 22.28 -39.54
C HIS A 733 -1.17 21.19 -39.53
N ASP A 734 -0.93 20.05 -40.19
CA ASP A 734 -1.86 18.91 -40.19
C ASP A 734 -2.07 18.37 -38.76
N LEU A 735 -0.98 18.15 -38.02
CA LEU A 735 -1.06 17.65 -36.66
C LEU A 735 -1.70 18.65 -35.71
N GLY A 736 -1.38 19.95 -35.82
CA GLY A 736 -2.03 20.99 -35.03
C GLY A 736 -3.54 21.05 -35.26
N SER A 737 -3.97 20.89 -36.52
CA SER A 737 -5.40 20.85 -36.87
C SER A 737 -6.10 19.63 -36.29
N ARG A 738 -5.50 18.45 -36.39
CA ARG A 738 -6.02 17.19 -35.84
C ARG A 738 -6.04 17.17 -34.31
N GLY A 739 -5.05 17.80 -33.70
CA GLY A 739 -4.87 17.89 -32.24
C GLY A 739 -5.66 19.00 -31.56
N SER A 740 -6.37 19.84 -32.31
CA SER A 740 -7.00 21.07 -31.79
C SER A 740 -5.99 21.97 -31.06
N ALA A 741 -4.84 22.22 -31.69
CA ALA A 741 -3.79 23.05 -31.13
C ALA A 741 -4.30 24.46 -30.79
N PRO A 742 -3.70 25.11 -29.76
CA PRO A 742 -3.98 26.50 -29.43
C PRO A 742 -3.89 27.42 -30.66
N ALA A 743 -4.79 28.41 -30.72
CA ALA A 743 -4.92 29.29 -31.88
C ALA A 743 -3.65 30.12 -32.16
N ASP A 744 -2.88 30.45 -31.11
CA ASP A 744 -1.58 31.11 -31.20
C ASP A 744 -0.53 30.22 -31.88
N LEU A 745 -0.44 28.94 -31.52
CA LEU A 745 0.45 27.99 -32.18
C LEU A 745 0.08 27.80 -33.66
N CYS A 746 -1.22 27.65 -33.95
CA CYS A 746 -1.71 27.58 -35.34
C CYS A 746 -1.32 28.83 -36.16
N ALA A 747 -1.47 30.02 -35.57
CA ALA A 747 -1.08 31.28 -36.21
C ALA A 747 0.44 31.42 -36.38
N GLU A 748 1.26 30.92 -35.45
CA GLU A 748 2.71 30.84 -35.61
C GLU A 748 3.10 29.92 -36.78
N ILE A 749 2.51 28.72 -36.86
CA ILE A 749 2.76 27.76 -37.95
C ILE A 749 2.35 28.36 -39.30
N ASP A 750 1.16 28.94 -39.41
CA ASP A 750 0.68 29.54 -40.67
C ASP A 750 1.54 30.74 -41.10
N MET A 751 2.03 31.55 -40.16
CA MET A 751 2.97 32.63 -40.45
C MET A 751 4.32 32.11 -40.97
N ASP A 752 4.92 31.13 -40.29
CA ASP A 752 6.22 30.58 -40.67
C ASP A 752 6.15 29.83 -42.01
N LEU A 753 5.09 29.05 -42.22
CA LEU A 753 4.84 28.33 -43.47
C LEU A 753 4.57 29.30 -44.62
N GLY A 754 3.73 30.32 -44.40
CA GLY A 754 3.48 31.36 -45.40
C GLY A 754 4.75 32.12 -45.78
N TRP A 755 5.63 32.41 -44.82
CA TRP A 755 6.93 33.02 -45.10
C TRP A 755 7.86 32.12 -45.91
N VAL A 756 7.98 30.83 -45.56
CA VAL A 756 8.78 29.85 -46.31
C VAL A 756 8.25 29.69 -47.74
N GLU A 757 6.94 29.59 -47.92
CA GLU A 757 6.30 29.47 -49.23
C GLU A 757 6.55 30.69 -50.14
N VAL A 758 6.58 31.91 -49.57
CA VAL A 758 6.96 33.14 -50.29
C VAL A 758 8.41 33.07 -50.77
N LEU A 759 9.32 32.54 -49.95
CA LEU A 759 10.73 32.38 -50.32
C LEU A 759 10.96 31.26 -51.33
N SER A 760 10.14 30.21 -51.32
CA SER A 760 10.21 29.10 -52.29
C SER A 760 9.46 29.36 -53.61
N GLY A 761 8.79 30.52 -53.76
CA GLY A 761 8.10 30.90 -54.99
C GLY A 761 6.68 30.32 -55.18
N THR A 762 6.06 29.79 -54.12
CA THR A 762 4.67 29.29 -54.14
C THR A 762 3.70 30.35 -53.61
N THR A 763 2.82 30.87 -54.46
CA THR A 763 2.18 32.18 -54.24
C THR A 763 0.68 32.23 -53.88
N PRO A 764 -0.17 31.23 -54.17
CA PRO A 764 -1.60 31.34 -53.82
C PRO A 764 -1.90 30.89 -52.38
N ARG A 765 -1.31 29.79 -51.91
CA ARG A 765 -1.53 29.27 -50.54
C ARG A 765 -0.87 30.13 -49.45
N SER A 766 0.25 30.76 -49.77
CA SER A 766 1.01 31.59 -48.83
C SER A 766 0.25 32.83 -48.40
N GLN A 767 -0.48 33.46 -49.32
CA GLN A 767 -1.32 34.62 -49.02
C GLN A 767 -2.41 34.27 -48.00
N GLU A 768 -3.15 33.20 -48.25
CA GLU A 768 -4.27 32.75 -47.40
C GLU A 768 -3.79 32.42 -45.97
N ARG A 769 -2.65 31.72 -45.85
CA ARG A 769 -2.05 31.39 -44.54
C ARG A 769 -1.61 32.65 -43.79
N LEU A 770 -0.93 33.57 -44.47
CA LEU A 770 -0.49 34.84 -43.88
C LEU A 770 -1.67 35.71 -43.44
N GLU A 771 -2.76 35.76 -44.21
CA GLU A 771 -3.98 36.49 -43.86
C GLU A 771 -4.69 35.86 -42.66
N ARG A 772 -4.76 34.53 -42.56
CA ARG A 772 -5.27 33.82 -41.37
C ARG A 772 -4.48 34.16 -40.12
N ALA A 773 -3.15 34.07 -40.18
CA ALA A 773 -2.28 34.45 -39.07
C ALA A 773 -2.43 35.93 -38.71
N LEU A 774 -2.55 36.82 -39.72
CA LEU A 774 -2.73 38.26 -39.50
C LEU A 774 -4.02 38.56 -38.74
N ASN A 775 -5.13 37.91 -39.08
CA ASN A 775 -6.41 38.09 -38.40
C ASN A 775 -6.30 37.74 -36.91
N PHE A 776 -5.67 36.61 -36.59
CA PHE A 776 -5.42 36.22 -35.20
C PHE A 776 -4.62 37.28 -34.43
N TYR A 777 -3.49 37.75 -34.99
CA TYR A 777 -2.67 38.74 -34.31
C TYR A 777 -3.32 40.13 -34.22
N ASN A 778 -4.18 40.50 -35.17
CA ASN A 778 -5.01 41.70 -35.07
C ASN A 778 -5.96 41.62 -33.87
N GLU A 779 -6.68 40.52 -33.72
CA GLU A 779 -7.58 40.29 -32.57
C GLU A 779 -6.82 40.30 -31.25
N MET A 780 -5.63 39.67 -31.22
CA MET A 780 -4.75 39.67 -30.05
C MET A 780 -4.20 41.07 -29.72
N ALA A 781 -3.94 41.92 -30.71
CA ALA A 781 -3.51 43.30 -30.51
C ALA A 781 -4.63 44.19 -29.93
N MET A 782 -5.89 43.89 -30.25
CA MET A 782 -7.04 44.62 -29.69
C MET A 782 -7.27 44.30 -28.21
N THR A 783 -6.82 43.13 -27.76
CA THR A 783 -7.09 42.58 -26.43
C THR A 783 -5.88 42.57 -25.50
N SER A 784 -4.66 42.73 -26.03
CA SER A 784 -3.41 42.76 -25.25
C SER A 784 -2.59 44.02 -25.50
N THR A 785 -1.92 44.53 -24.47
CA THR A 785 -1.00 45.69 -24.56
C THR A 785 0.44 45.28 -24.86
N GLY A 786 0.67 44.04 -25.26
CA GLY A 786 2.01 43.48 -25.48
C GLY A 786 2.62 43.87 -26.82
N ALA A 787 3.96 43.90 -26.89
CA ALA A 787 4.70 44.16 -28.13
C ALA A 787 4.71 42.97 -29.11
N THR A 788 4.40 41.76 -28.63
CA THR A 788 4.42 40.51 -29.40
C THR A 788 3.49 40.49 -30.63
N PRO A 789 2.19 40.84 -30.53
CA PRO A 789 1.29 40.88 -31.71
C PRO A 789 1.85 41.81 -32.80
N HIS A 790 2.28 43.01 -32.43
CA HIS A 790 2.84 44.00 -33.35
C HIS A 790 4.10 43.49 -34.06
N ARG A 791 5.00 42.79 -33.34
CA ARG A 791 6.19 42.16 -33.94
C ARG A 791 5.83 41.09 -34.99
N ARG A 792 4.79 40.29 -34.73
CA ARG A 792 4.34 39.23 -35.64
C ARG A 792 3.63 39.82 -36.86
N MET A 793 2.73 40.79 -36.64
CA MET A 793 2.05 41.53 -37.71
C MET A 793 3.03 42.25 -38.64
N ALA A 794 4.07 42.88 -38.11
CA ALA A 794 5.11 43.53 -38.91
C ALA A 794 5.79 42.54 -39.88
N ARG A 795 6.08 41.33 -39.42
CA ARG A 795 6.69 40.26 -40.25
C ARG A 795 5.70 39.73 -41.30
N ILE A 796 4.44 39.55 -40.92
CA ILE A 796 3.38 39.09 -41.84
C ILE A 796 3.16 40.11 -42.96
N HIS A 797 2.98 41.39 -42.62
CA HIS A 797 2.83 42.46 -43.60
C HIS A 797 4.06 42.59 -44.51
N TYR A 798 5.26 42.42 -43.98
CA TYR A 798 6.47 42.39 -44.81
C TYR A 798 6.44 41.23 -45.82
N SER A 799 6.07 40.02 -45.40
CA SER A 799 5.94 38.85 -46.28
C SER A 799 4.85 39.04 -47.34
N LEU A 800 3.70 39.60 -46.97
CA LEU A 800 2.63 39.94 -47.91
C LEU A 800 3.06 41.00 -48.92
N ALA A 801 3.84 42.01 -48.48
CA ALA A 801 4.37 43.03 -49.37
C ALA A 801 5.33 42.43 -50.41
N ARG A 802 6.24 41.53 -49.99
CA ARG A 802 7.11 40.80 -50.92
C ARG A 802 6.34 39.93 -51.90
N LEU A 803 5.30 39.25 -51.42
CA LEU A 803 4.42 38.47 -52.29
C LEU A 803 3.72 39.36 -53.33
N ALA A 804 3.23 40.53 -52.94
CA ALA A 804 2.62 41.50 -53.85
C ALA A 804 3.62 42.03 -54.89
N VAL A 805 4.88 42.32 -54.50
CA VAL A 805 5.96 42.65 -55.44
C VAL A 805 6.16 41.53 -56.47
N SER A 806 6.19 40.25 -56.03
CA SER A 806 6.33 39.11 -56.93
C SER A 806 5.16 38.94 -57.90
N LYS A 807 3.95 39.39 -57.50
CA LYS A 807 2.73 39.41 -58.34
C LYS A 807 2.62 40.68 -59.19
N SER A 808 3.60 41.59 -59.14
CA SER A 808 3.57 42.91 -59.78
C SER A 808 2.42 43.83 -59.33
N ASP A 809 1.84 43.59 -58.14
CA ASP A 809 0.82 44.43 -57.52
C ASP A 809 1.51 45.49 -56.63
N ARG A 810 1.87 46.62 -57.26
CA ARG A 810 2.61 47.69 -56.59
C ARG A 810 1.81 48.37 -55.48
N ASP A 811 0.49 48.50 -55.64
CA ASP A 811 -0.37 49.19 -54.68
C ASP A 811 -0.52 48.36 -53.40
N ALA A 812 -0.79 47.05 -53.54
CA ALA A 812 -0.84 46.15 -52.39
C ALA A 812 0.53 45.98 -51.71
N ALA A 813 1.62 45.96 -52.50
CA ALA A 813 2.98 45.91 -51.96
C ALA A 813 3.30 47.13 -51.10
N TYR A 814 3.00 48.32 -51.61
CA TYR A 814 3.22 49.57 -50.89
C TYR A 814 2.37 49.69 -49.61
N MET A 815 1.09 49.33 -49.69
CA MET A 815 0.19 49.33 -48.53
C MET A 815 0.68 48.40 -47.42
N ASN A 816 1.06 47.18 -47.77
CA ASN A 816 1.58 46.22 -46.79
C ASN A 816 2.96 46.64 -46.25
N ALA A 817 3.85 47.21 -47.07
CA ALA A 817 5.14 47.73 -46.60
C ALA A 817 4.96 48.88 -45.58
N CYS A 818 4.01 49.78 -45.80
CA CYS A 818 3.68 50.85 -44.86
C CYS A 818 3.15 50.30 -43.53
N ARG A 819 2.21 49.36 -43.58
CA ARG A 819 1.69 48.69 -42.36
C ARG A 819 2.77 47.92 -41.62
N ALA A 820 3.66 47.23 -42.34
CA ALA A 820 4.79 46.54 -41.74
C ALA A 820 5.71 47.50 -40.96
N LEU A 821 5.96 48.71 -41.50
CA LEU A 821 6.76 49.74 -40.83
C LEU A 821 6.06 50.30 -39.59
N GLU A 822 4.76 50.56 -39.65
CA GLU A 822 3.97 51.05 -38.52
C GLU A 822 3.92 50.04 -37.38
N GLU A 823 3.67 48.77 -37.70
CA GLU A 823 3.64 47.69 -36.71
C GLU A 823 5.05 47.39 -36.17
N ALA A 824 6.09 47.56 -36.98
CA ALA A 824 7.48 47.44 -36.52
C ALA A 824 7.82 48.54 -35.50
N ASP A 825 7.40 49.79 -35.73
CA ASP A 825 7.59 50.92 -34.81
C ASP A 825 6.86 50.71 -33.46
N ARG A 826 5.75 49.96 -33.44
CA ARG A 826 5.01 49.60 -32.22
C ARG A 826 5.58 48.39 -31.49
N GLY A 827 6.12 47.42 -32.25
CA GLY A 827 6.54 46.12 -31.71
C GLY A 827 8.02 46.04 -31.34
N PHE A 828 8.93 46.68 -32.08
CA PHE A 828 10.37 46.51 -31.90
C PHE A 828 10.99 47.68 -31.14
N GLU A 829 11.80 47.36 -30.14
CA GLU A 829 12.62 48.36 -29.47
C GLU A 829 13.78 48.79 -30.37
N PRO A 830 13.96 50.10 -30.59
CA PRO A 830 15.06 50.63 -31.38
C PRO A 830 16.43 50.16 -30.86
N GLY A 831 17.35 49.83 -31.77
CA GLY A 831 18.72 49.41 -31.42
C GLY A 831 18.88 47.93 -31.07
N THR A 832 17.79 47.14 -31.02
CA THR A 832 17.91 45.68 -30.90
C THR A 832 18.32 45.03 -32.23
N ARG A 833 19.08 43.93 -32.19
CA ARG A 833 19.50 43.18 -33.40
C ARG A 833 18.31 42.74 -34.26
N LYS A 834 17.19 42.37 -33.62
CA LYS A 834 15.95 41.98 -34.31
C LYS A 834 15.26 43.17 -34.99
N ALA A 835 15.29 44.36 -34.38
CA ALA A 835 14.83 45.59 -34.99
C ALA A 835 15.68 45.94 -36.23
N ALA A 836 17.01 45.87 -36.10
CA ALA A 836 17.93 46.15 -37.21
C ALA A 836 17.66 45.26 -38.44
N GLN A 837 17.38 43.97 -38.23
CA GLN A 837 17.02 43.03 -39.30
C GLN A 837 15.75 43.45 -40.04
N ILE A 838 14.64 43.67 -39.33
CA ILE A 838 13.36 43.99 -39.98
C ILE A 838 13.40 45.37 -40.66
N TYR A 839 14.04 46.37 -40.04
CA TYR A 839 14.15 47.70 -40.64
C TYR A 839 15.07 47.73 -41.86
N THR A 840 16.10 46.88 -41.90
CA THR A 840 16.90 46.71 -43.12
C THR A 840 16.08 46.06 -44.23
N SER A 841 15.39 44.96 -43.92
CA SER A 841 14.51 44.29 -44.88
C SER A 841 13.44 45.24 -45.45
N LEU A 842 12.87 46.11 -44.62
CA LEU A 842 11.93 47.15 -45.05
C LEU A 842 12.61 48.26 -45.86
N ALA A 843 13.83 48.67 -45.52
CA ALA A 843 14.57 49.68 -46.28
C ALA A 843 14.82 49.23 -47.73
N HIS A 844 15.28 47.99 -47.94
CA HIS A 844 15.42 47.42 -49.28
C HIS A 844 14.08 47.35 -50.01
N LEU A 845 13.02 46.89 -49.35
CA LEU A 845 11.70 46.81 -49.97
C LEU A 845 11.17 48.18 -50.41
N PHE A 846 11.38 49.24 -49.62
CA PHE A 846 11.00 50.60 -50.00
C PHE A 846 11.87 51.16 -51.13
N LEU A 847 13.16 50.80 -51.20
CA LEU A 847 14.01 51.12 -52.35
C LEU A 847 13.49 50.45 -53.63
N ASP A 848 13.13 49.15 -53.56
CA ASP A 848 12.54 48.41 -54.69
C ASP A 848 11.20 49.00 -55.16
N LEU A 849 10.44 49.59 -54.24
CA LEU A 849 9.18 50.29 -54.51
C LEU A 849 9.36 51.77 -54.93
N GLY A 850 10.58 52.31 -54.87
CA GLY A 850 10.88 53.71 -55.21
C GLY A 850 10.53 54.75 -54.14
N ASP A 851 10.21 54.34 -52.90
CA ASP A 851 9.92 55.25 -51.77
C ASP A 851 11.19 55.53 -50.94
N HIS A 852 12.02 56.43 -51.46
CA HIS A 852 13.27 56.81 -50.79
C HIS A 852 13.05 57.47 -49.41
N LEU A 853 11.90 58.10 -49.18
CA LEU A 853 11.61 58.79 -47.92
C LEU A 853 11.35 57.78 -46.80
N ARG A 854 10.54 56.74 -47.05
CA ARG A 854 10.32 55.66 -46.08
C ARG A 854 11.51 54.72 -45.97
N ALA A 855 12.29 54.52 -47.05
CA ALA A 855 13.57 53.82 -46.98
C ALA A 855 14.54 54.52 -46.01
N ARG A 856 14.65 55.86 -46.07
CA ARG A 856 15.42 56.66 -45.10
C ARG A 856 14.86 56.55 -43.68
N LYS A 857 13.53 56.59 -43.53
CA LYS A 857 12.86 56.42 -42.23
C LYS A 857 13.16 55.06 -41.59
N ALA A 858 13.10 53.97 -42.35
CA ALA A 858 13.45 52.63 -41.87
C ALA A 858 14.95 52.55 -41.50
N THR A 859 15.82 53.08 -42.37
CA THR A 859 17.27 53.13 -42.13
C THR A 859 17.62 53.92 -40.86
N ALA A 860 16.89 54.99 -40.57
CA ALA A 860 17.06 55.82 -39.37
C ALA A 860 16.86 55.04 -38.05
N ARG A 861 16.11 53.93 -38.08
CA ARG A 861 15.84 53.06 -36.91
C ARG A 861 16.93 52.01 -36.66
N ILE A 862 17.85 51.81 -37.61
CA ILE A 862 19.02 50.94 -37.48
C ILE A 862 20.10 51.67 -36.66
N SER A 863 20.79 50.96 -35.76
CA SER A 863 21.84 51.55 -34.94
C SER A 863 22.97 52.19 -35.79
N PRO A 864 23.60 53.29 -35.37
CA PRO A 864 24.65 53.95 -36.15
C PRO A 864 25.82 53.02 -36.49
N ARG A 865 26.23 52.16 -35.53
CA ARG A 865 27.33 51.20 -35.68
C ARG A 865 27.05 50.11 -36.72
N GLU A 866 25.80 49.65 -36.84
CA GLU A 866 25.42 48.68 -37.88
C GLU A 866 25.20 49.35 -39.24
N ARG A 867 24.75 50.62 -39.25
CA ARG A 867 24.56 51.42 -40.48
C ARG A 867 25.89 51.69 -41.21
N GLU A 868 26.97 51.95 -40.47
CA GLU A 868 28.32 52.15 -41.03
C GLU A 868 28.86 50.93 -41.78
N THR A 869 28.40 49.72 -41.43
CA THR A 869 28.83 48.47 -42.07
C THR A 869 27.99 48.06 -43.29
N ARG A 870 26.94 48.83 -43.65
CA ARG A 870 25.96 48.49 -44.69
C ARG A 870 25.98 49.51 -45.83
N THR A 871 26.94 49.35 -46.73
CA THR A 871 27.14 50.20 -47.93
C THR A 871 26.02 50.03 -48.96
N ASP A 872 25.25 48.94 -48.89
CA ASP A 872 24.09 48.60 -49.73
C ASP A 872 22.84 49.46 -49.44
N LEU A 873 22.83 50.17 -48.32
CA LEU A 873 21.78 51.12 -47.93
C LEU A 873 22.23 52.59 -48.01
N ALA A 874 23.41 52.84 -48.61
CA ALA A 874 23.90 54.19 -48.84
C ALA A 874 23.00 54.89 -49.85
N PHE A 875 22.35 55.97 -49.42
CA PHE A 875 21.66 56.87 -50.33
C PHE A 875 22.73 57.78 -50.91
N ASP A 876 23.11 57.56 -52.18
CA ASP A 876 23.88 58.58 -52.91
C ASP A 876 23.07 59.89 -52.86
N SER A 877 23.77 60.93 -52.41
CA SER A 877 23.26 62.22 -51.95
C SER A 877 22.30 62.91 -52.92
#